data_AF-A0A330H091-F1
#
_entry.id   AF-A0A330H091-F1
#
_cell.length_a   1.000
_cell.length_b   1.000
_cell.length_c   1.000
_cell.angle_alpha   90.00
_cell.angle_beta   90.00
_cell.angle_gamma   90.00
#
_symmetry.space_group_name_H-M   'P 1'
#
loop_
_entity.id
_entity.type
_entity.pdbx_description
1 polymer ?
#
loop_
_entity_poly.entity_id
_entity_poly.type
_entity_poly.pdbx_seq_one_letter_code
_entity_poly.pdbx_strand_id
1 'polypeptide(L)'
;MPSKTLTTANDTVNFNGSSANTVFGTIGAGATLNSGDRLTGGSGVDTLSISGTGSFDLNNLATFTAFENVTLTGTGENLTLKNGQNLIVSAGSGNTVALGTGNDTVTFTGGSNTVNGTIGAGATLNNGDALTGGGGADALNIAGSGSFNLNSLATFTGFENVNLTGTGESLTLKNGQNLTVNGGNGNAITLGTGNDTVAFTAGSNTVNATIGAGATLNAGDRLTGGSGTDTVILSGSGSLNLNTLATFTGVENVNLAGTGESLTLKNGQNLTVNGGSGNAVTLGTGNDTVTFTAGSNTVNATIGAGATLNAGDRLTGGSGTDTVVLSGSGSFDLNTLATLSGVENVTLSGTGESLTLKNGQNITVNGGSGNAVTLGTGNDTVAFTVGSNTVNATMGAGATLNAGDRLTGGSGTDTAVLSGSGSFDLNTLATFSGVENVTLSGTGESLTLKNGQNITVNGGSGNAVTLGTGNDTVTFTAGSNTVNATIGAGATLNAGDRLTGGSGTDMVVLFGSGSFDLNTLATLSGVENVTLSGTGENLTLKSGQTFTVNGGSGNTVALGGGIATVTFTGGSNTINAAAIGSLNSGDRLTGGNGTDTLNVAGVVDLNSLAAFNGFENINLTGTGASLTLKNGQNLTVNGGAGNTVTLGTGNDTVTFVSATNQVNATIGPGATLNSGDALSGGINSDLLNISGSGSFDLNSLATFTGFENILLSGGGKSLTLKNGQNLAVSAGSGNSVTLGTGNDTVSFTAGSNSVNAIIGAGATLNAGDRLTGGSGTDTLSISGPGSFDLNSLAAFTGFENVNLTGTGESLTLRNGQNLAVNAGSGNSVTLGAGDNGVTIALAGSSDAINIAGNSDTLNLSGAHDVVTVTGSSD
;
A
#
# COMPACT_ATOMS: atom_id res chain seq x y z
N MET A 1 76.64 72.82 -23.03
CA MET A 1 75.60 72.41 -23.99
C MET A 1 75.10 73.68 -24.67
N PRO A 2 75.07 73.76 -26.00
CA PRO A 2 74.43 74.85 -26.71
C PRO A 2 72.94 74.87 -26.37
N SER A 3 72.42 76.06 -26.04
CA SER A 3 70.99 76.26 -25.82
C SER A 3 70.44 77.37 -26.69
N LYS A 4 69.17 77.25 -27.10
CA LYS A 4 68.43 78.28 -27.84
C LYS A 4 67.09 78.52 -27.18
N THR A 5 66.67 79.78 -27.09
CA THR A 5 65.35 80.15 -26.61
C THR A 5 64.56 80.69 -27.80
N LEU A 6 63.37 80.13 -28.03
CA LEU A 6 62.47 80.58 -29.08
C LEU A 6 61.88 81.95 -28.71
N THR A 7 61.49 82.69 -29.73
CA THR A 7 60.81 84.00 -29.66
C THR A 7 59.36 83.83 -30.09
N THR A 8 58.56 84.89 -30.02
CA THR A 8 57.17 84.85 -30.53
C THR A 8 57.09 84.88 -32.07
N ALA A 9 58.23 84.89 -32.78
CA ALA A 9 58.29 84.83 -34.23
C ALA A 9 58.56 83.40 -34.70
N ASN A 10 58.44 83.14 -36.01
CA ASN A 10 58.79 81.85 -36.59
C ASN A 10 60.32 81.67 -36.55
N ASP A 11 60.79 80.80 -35.67
CA ASP A 11 62.21 80.55 -35.47
C ASP A 11 62.72 79.38 -36.33
N THR A 12 64.00 79.43 -36.70
CA THR A 12 64.70 78.30 -37.34
C THR A 12 65.91 77.93 -36.50
N VAL A 13 65.87 76.74 -35.89
CA VAL A 13 66.94 76.18 -35.07
C VAL A 13 67.45 74.91 -35.76
N ASN A 14 68.73 74.89 -36.11
CA ASN A 14 69.38 73.73 -36.74
C ASN A 14 70.71 73.43 -36.03
N PHE A 15 70.81 72.26 -35.40
CA PHE A 15 72.03 71.80 -34.75
C PHE A 15 72.80 70.83 -35.67
N ASN A 16 74.02 71.22 -36.06
CA ASN A 16 74.90 70.40 -36.91
C ASN A 16 76.09 69.89 -36.06
N GLY A 17 75.89 68.88 -35.23
CA GLY A 17 76.95 68.33 -34.37
C GLY A 17 76.53 67.10 -33.55
N SER A 18 77.47 66.52 -32.80
CA SER A 18 77.25 65.34 -31.94
C SER A 18 77.07 65.66 -30.45
N SER A 19 77.07 66.96 -30.10
CA SER A 19 76.81 67.39 -28.71
C SER A 19 75.32 67.38 -28.42
N ALA A 20 74.94 67.14 -27.17
CA ALA A 20 73.58 67.35 -26.69
C ALA A 20 73.22 68.85 -26.65
N ASN A 21 72.05 69.22 -27.19
CA ASN A 21 71.55 70.59 -27.25
C ASN A 21 70.16 70.71 -26.60
N THR A 22 69.81 71.95 -26.22
CA THR A 22 68.49 72.23 -25.63
C THR A 22 67.82 73.43 -26.31
N VAL A 23 66.56 73.28 -26.70
CA VAL A 23 65.70 74.38 -27.16
C VAL A 23 64.67 74.68 -26.08
N PHE A 24 64.51 75.95 -25.71
CA PHE A 24 63.55 76.41 -24.73
C PHE A 24 62.39 77.12 -25.43
N GLY A 25 61.16 76.65 -25.19
CA GLY A 25 59.93 77.26 -25.71
C GLY A 25 58.87 77.42 -24.61
N THR A 26 57.96 78.38 -24.79
CA THR A 26 56.76 78.53 -23.98
C THR A 26 55.52 78.18 -24.79
N ILE A 27 54.51 77.58 -24.15
CA ILE A 27 53.18 77.32 -24.74
C ILE A 27 52.09 78.14 -24.03
N GLY A 28 50.96 78.34 -24.71
CA GLY A 28 49.83 79.10 -24.18
C GLY A 28 49.86 80.59 -24.52
N ALA A 29 49.40 81.44 -23.60
CA ALA A 29 49.39 82.88 -23.80
C ALA A 29 50.82 83.43 -23.91
N GLY A 30 51.13 84.08 -25.04
CA GLY A 30 52.49 84.55 -25.32
C GLY A 30 53.47 83.42 -25.68
N ALA A 31 52.97 82.33 -26.27
CA ALA A 31 53.80 81.20 -26.70
C ALA A 31 54.95 81.63 -27.61
N THR A 32 56.15 81.13 -27.29
CA THR A 32 57.32 81.21 -28.17
C THR A 32 57.49 79.95 -29.01
N LEU A 33 56.89 78.83 -28.63
CA LEU A 33 56.77 77.65 -29.49
C LEU A 33 55.49 77.75 -30.33
N ASN A 34 55.62 77.85 -31.65
CA ASN A 34 54.52 78.08 -32.58
C ASN A 34 54.64 77.19 -33.84
N SER A 35 53.57 77.08 -34.62
CA SER A 35 53.53 76.20 -35.81
C SER A 35 54.50 76.61 -36.93
N GLY A 36 54.96 77.87 -36.94
CA GLY A 36 55.93 78.36 -37.90
C GLY A 36 57.37 77.93 -37.61
N ASP A 37 57.64 77.39 -36.42
CA ASP A 37 59.00 77.05 -36.01
C ASP A 37 59.54 75.82 -36.75
N ARG A 38 60.83 75.86 -37.07
CA ARG A 38 61.58 74.82 -37.76
C ARG A 38 62.73 74.37 -36.87
N LEU A 39 62.57 73.23 -36.23
CA LEU A 39 63.52 72.68 -35.27
C LEU A 39 64.13 71.40 -35.83
N THR A 40 65.45 71.38 -35.98
CA THR A 40 66.22 70.21 -36.43
C THR A 40 67.37 69.98 -35.45
N GLY A 41 67.34 68.83 -34.78
CA GLY A 41 68.43 68.37 -33.94
C GLY A 41 69.60 67.80 -34.75
N GLY A 42 70.70 67.54 -34.07
CA GLY A 42 71.91 66.93 -34.58
C GLY A 42 71.95 65.43 -34.32
N SER A 43 73.16 64.89 -34.16
CA SER A 43 73.40 63.46 -33.86
C SER A 43 73.62 63.18 -32.37
N GLY A 44 73.68 64.23 -31.55
CA GLY A 44 73.69 64.11 -30.09
C GLY A 44 72.27 63.96 -29.54
N VAL A 45 72.15 63.77 -28.22
CA VAL A 45 70.84 63.70 -27.56
C VAL A 45 70.27 65.11 -27.39
N ASP A 46 69.26 65.46 -28.16
CA ASP A 46 68.70 66.80 -28.21
C ASP A 46 67.36 66.90 -27.48
N THR A 47 67.16 68.02 -26.77
CA THR A 47 66.01 68.24 -25.87
C THR A 47 65.21 69.48 -26.25
N LEU A 48 63.90 69.34 -26.38
CA LEU A 48 62.96 70.46 -26.38
C LEU A 48 62.38 70.65 -24.97
N SER A 49 62.77 71.72 -24.28
CA SER A 49 62.24 72.10 -22.98
C SER A 49 61.08 73.08 -23.15
N ILE A 50 59.90 72.70 -22.67
CA ILE A 50 58.66 73.44 -22.77
C ILE A 50 58.25 73.92 -21.38
N SER A 51 57.72 75.13 -21.30
CA SER A 51 57.13 75.71 -20.09
C SER A 51 55.81 76.43 -20.42
N GLY A 52 54.98 76.70 -19.41
CA GLY A 52 53.79 77.55 -19.52
C GLY A 52 52.51 76.80 -19.17
N THR A 53 51.36 77.30 -19.59
CA THR A 53 50.05 76.64 -19.41
C THR A 53 49.30 76.68 -20.73
N GLY A 54 48.95 75.53 -21.29
CA GLY A 54 48.30 75.48 -22.59
C GLY A 54 48.44 74.13 -23.28
N SER A 55 48.13 74.10 -24.57
CA SER A 55 48.28 72.91 -25.41
C SER A 55 49.15 73.21 -26.61
N PHE A 56 50.01 72.26 -27.00
CA PHE A 56 50.75 72.31 -28.24
C PHE A 56 50.87 70.93 -28.88
N ASP A 57 50.79 70.87 -30.21
CA ASP A 57 50.94 69.64 -30.97
C ASP A 57 52.19 69.74 -31.84
N LEU A 58 53.18 68.87 -31.58
CA LEU A 58 54.46 68.85 -32.30
C LEU A 58 54.27 68.52 -33.79
N ASN A 59 53.14 67.93 -34.18
CA ASN A 59 52.82 67.72 -35.59
C ASN A 59 52.54 69.02 -36.35
N ASN A 60 52.23 70.11 -35.66
CA ASN A 60 51.98 71.41 -36.27
C ASN A 60 53.27 72.22 -36.53
N LEU A 61 54.43 71.78 -36.03
CA LEU A 61 55.70 72.43 -36.34
C LEU A 61 56.04 72.30 -37.83
N ALA A 62 56.53 73.39 -38.43
CA ALA A 62 56.96 73.38 -39.82
C ALA A 62 58.10 72.39 -40.08
N THR A 63 58.94 72.12 -39.08
CA THR A 63 59.87 70.97 -39.06
C THR A 63 60.17 70.60 -37.60
N PHE A 64 60.12 69.32 -37.27
CA PHE A 64 60.60 68.79 -35.98
C PHE A 64 61.23 67.43 -36.25
N THR A 65 62.56 67.34 -36.20
CA THR A 65 63.32 66.12 -36.54
C THR A 65 64.59 66.01 -35.71
N ALA A 66 65.03 64.78 -35.43
CA ALA A 66 66.27 64.47 -34.70
C ALA A 66 66.34 65.07 -33.29
N PHE A 67 65.18 65.21 -32.64
CA PHE A 67 65.10 65.44 -31.20
C PHE A 67 64.70 64.13 -30.54
N GLU A 68 65.39 63.76 -29.46
CA GLU A 68 65.10 62.54 -28.70
C GLU A 68 64.27 62.85 -27.46
N ASN A 69 64.50 64.01 -26.84
CA ASN A 69 63.90 64.33 -25.55
C ASN A 69 62.94 65.53 -25.64
N VAL A 70 61.89 65.47 -24.83
CA VAL A 70 61.04 66.63 -24.50
C VAL A 70 60.95 66.74 -22.98
N THR A 71 61.04 67.95 -22.44
CA THR A 71 60.90 68.19 -21.00
C THR A 71 59.80 69.20 -20.76
N LEU A 72 58.79 68.84 -19.97
CA LEU A 72 57.73 69.74 -19.49
C LEU A 72 58.10 70.23 -18.10
N THR A 73 58.26 71.55 -17.95
CA THR A 73 58.84 72.15 -16.73
C THR A 73 57.84 72.93 -15.87
N GLY A 74 56.64 73.18 -16.39
CA GLY A 74 55.55 73.82 -15.68
C GLY A 74 54.47 72.83 -15.22
N THR A 75 53.27 73.36 -15.04
CA THR A 75 52.10 72.62 -14.55
C THR A 75 50.90 72.94 -15.45
N GLY A 76 50.11 71.95 -15.85
CA GLY A 76 48.96 72.19 -16.73
C GLY A 76 49.33 72.23 -18.22
N GLU A 77 50.45 71.61 -18.60
CA GLU A 77 50.94 71.57 -19.97
C GLU A 77 50.34 70.37 -20.70
N ASN A 78 49.77 70.60 -21.88
CA ASN A 78 49.22 69.56 -22.74
C ASN A 78 50.07 69.46 -24.01
N LEU A 79 50.70 68.31 -24.24
CA LEU A 79 51.60 68.12 -25.37
C LEU A 79 51.15 66.93 -26.21
N THR A 80 51.01 67.12 -27.53
CA THR A 80 50.89 66.00 -28.48
C THR A 80 52.24 65.73 -29.13
N LEU A 81 52.69 64.47 -29.07
CA LEU A 81 53.97 64.03 -29.60
C LEU A 81 53.95 63.89 -31.12
N LYS A 82 55.15 63.95 -31.71
CA LYS A 82 55.32 63.92 -33.17
C LYS A 82 55.08 62.50 -33.70
N ASN A 83 54.18 62.36 -34.66
CA ASN A 83 53.97 61.09 -35.35
C ASN A 83 55.24 60.63 -36.08
N GLY A 84 55.55 59.34 -35.95
CA GLY A 84 56.68 58.65 -36.57
C GLY A 84 58.03 58.82 -35.86
N GLN A 85 58.08 59.47 -34.69
CA GLN A 85 59.29 59.65 -33.90
C GLN A 85 59.14 59.02 -32.51
N ASN A 86 60.22 58.46 -32.00
CA ASN A 86 60.28 57.92 -30.64
C ASN A 86 60.81 59.02 -29.72
N LEU A 87 59.97 59.54 -28.84
CA LEU A 87 60.33 60.64 -27.95
C LEU A 87 60.39 60.19 -26.50
N ILE A 88 61.34 60.74 -25.75
CA ILE A 88 61.46 60.59 -24.29
C ILE A 88 60.98 61.88 -23.63
N VAL A 89 59.84 61.80 -22.95
CA VAL A 89 59.20 62.91 -22.26
C VAL A 89 59.45 62.80 -20.75
N SER A 90 59.97 63.86 -20.16
CA SER A 90 60.03 64.03 -18.69
C SER A 90 59.15 65.19 -18.27
N ALA A 91 58.26 64.98 -17.30
CA ALA A 91 57.29 65.98 -16.89
C ALA A 91 57.08 66.06 -15.36
N GLY A 92 56.73 67.26 -14.88
CA GLY A 92 56.30 67.53 -13.51
C GLY A 92 54.81 67.23 -13.29
N SER A 93 54.18 67.92 -12.35
CA SER A 93 52.77 67.72 -11.94
C SER A 93 51.75 68.42 -12.85
N GLY A 94 50.60 67.78 -13.06
CA GLY A 94 49.43 68.39 -13.70
C GLY A 94 49.48 68.38 -15.22
N ASN A 95 50.28 67.51 -15.82
CA ASN A 95 50.57 67.54 -17.26
C ASN A 95 49.82 66.45 -18.03
N THR A 96 49.50 66.74 -19.29
CA THR A 96 48.88 65.79 -20.23
C THR A 96 49.80 65.55 -21.41
N VAL A 97 50.07 64.30 -21.74
CA VAL A 97 50.87 63.91 -22.91
C VAL A 97 50.05 63.01 -23.82
N ALA A 98 49.74 63.48 -25.03
CA ALA A 98 49.16 62.65 -26.09
C ALA A 98 50.27 62.02 -26.94
N LEU A 99 50.26 60.69 -27.02
CA LEU A 99 51.30 59.92 -27.72
C LEU A 99 51.25 60.12 -29.24
N GLY A 100 52.39 59.93 -29.89
CA GLY A 100 52.49 59.88 -31.35
C GLY A 100 52.49 58.42 -31.82
N THR A 101 52.59 58.18 -33.13
CA THR A 101 52.71 56.80 -33.67
C THR A 101 54.09 56.16 -33.46
N GLY A 102 54.98 56.77 -32.66
CA GLY A 102 56.29 56.22 -32.33
C GLY A 102 56.22 55.26 -31.14
N ASN A 103 57.40 54.79 -30.72
CA ASN A 103 57.60 54.14 -29.43
C ASN A 103 58.06 55.21 -28.43
N ASP A 104 57.13 55.76 -27.69
CA ASP A 104 57.33 56.91 -26.83
C ASP A 104 57.60 56.48 -25.38
N THR A 105 58.53 57.15 -24.71
CA THR A 105 58.79 56.99 -23.27
C THR A 105 58.27 58.22 -22.55
N VAL A 106 57.29 58.08 -21.66
CA VAL A 106 56.74 59.19 -20.87
C VAL A 106 56.97 58.92 -19.38
N THR A 107 57.69 59.81 -18.70
CA THR A 107 57.97 59.71 -17.27
C THR A 107 57.53 60.98 -16.55
N PHE A 108 56.58 60.84 -15.64
CA PHE A 108 56.18 61.87 -14.70
C PHE A 108 56.90 61.68 -13.37
N THR A 109 57.21 62.80 -12.71
CA THR A 109 57.97 62.81 -11.44
C THR A 109 57.08 62.98 -10.20
N GLY A 110 55.82 63.39 -10.37
CA GLY A 110 54.81 63.48 -9.33
C GLY A 110 53.56 64.27 -9.74
N GLY A 111 52.57 64.36 -8.84
CA GLY A 111 51.30 65.03 -9.09
C GLY A 111 50.29 64.17 -9.85
N SER A 112 49.18 64.77 -10.27
CA SER A 112 48.18 64.07 -11.10
C SER A 112 48.40 64.37 -12.58
N ASN A 113 48.71 63.36 -13.38
CA ASN A 113 49.03 63.51 -14.79
C ASN A 113 48.16 62.62 -15.67
N THR A 114 48.21 62.87 -16.97
CA THR A 114 47.39 62.13 -17.95
C THR A 114 48.22 61.78 -19.18
N VAL A 115 48.12 60.53 -19.64
CA VAL A 115 48.57 60.12 -20.96
C VAL A 115 47.35 59.86 -21.83
N ASN A 116 47.32 60.39 -23.06
CA ASN A 116 46.28 60.10 -24.04
C ASN A 116 46.86 59.21 -25.15
N GLY A 117 46.25 58.06 -25.38
CA GLY A 117 46.61 57.12 -26.43
C GLY A 117 45.40 56.73 -27.27
N THR A 118 45.62 56.43 -28.55
CA THR A 118 44.60 55.84 -29.44
C THR A 118 44.98 54.41 -29.76
N ILE A 119 44.01 53.50 -29.77
CA ILE A 119 44.17 52.10 -30.20
C ILE A 119 43.41 51.83 -31.51
N GLY A 120 43.83 50.78 -32.23
CA GLY A 120 43.23 50.40 -33.51
C GLY A 120 43.85 51.11 -34.72
N ALA A 121 43.01 51.52 -35.67
CA ALA A 121 43.48 52.21 -36.87
C ALA A 121 44.10 53.57 -36.51
N GLY A 122 45.37 53.77 -36.86
CA GLY A 122 46.13 54.97 -36.48
C GLY A 122 46.55 55.00 -35.02
N ALA A 123 46.81 53.83 -34.41
CA ALA A 123 47.22 53.73 -33.02
C ALA A 123 48.43 54.61 -32.68
N THR A 124 48.31 55.31 -31.55
CA THR A 124 49.40 56.04 -30.90
C THR A 124 49.84 55.40 -29.59
N LEU A 125 49.03 54.48 -29.04
CA LEU A 125 49.46 53.62 -27.95
C LEU A 125 49.93 52.29 -28.53
N ASN A 126 51.24 52.03 -28.44
CA ASN A 126 51.93 50.92 -29.05
C ASN A 126 52.69 50.09 -27.99
N ASN A 127 52.99 48.82 -28.31
CA ASN A 127 53.72 47.94 -27.39
C ASN A 127 55.11 48.48 -27.00
N GLY A 128 55.73 49.27 -27.86
CA GLY A 128 57.06 49.85 -27.58
C GLY A 128 57.03 51.02 -26.60
N ASP A 129 55.85 51.52 -26.21
CA ASP A 129 55.74 52.66 -25.32
C ASP A 129 56.11 52.28 -23.87
N ALA A 130 56.74 53.22 -23.17
CA ALA A 130 57.14 53.09 -21.78
C ALA A 130 56.56 54.24 -20.96
N LEU A 131 55.57 53.96 -20.11
CA LEU A 131 54.80 54.96 -19.37
C LEU A 131 55.04 54.80 -17.86
N THR A 132 55.39 55.90 -17.20
CA THR A 132 55.56 55.97 -15.73
C THR A 132 54.84 57.21 -15.17
N GLY A 133 53.82 57.00 -14.33
CA GLY A 133 53.00 58.08 -13.73
C GLY A 133 53.67 58.80 -12.55
N GLY A 134 54.65 58.16 -11.90
CA GLY A 134 55.31 58.75 -10.74
C GLY A 134 54.45 58.59 -9.48
N GLY A 135 54.36 59.63 -8.65
CA GLY A 135 53.55 59.63 -7.44
C GLY A 135 52.40 60.63 -7.52
N GLY A 136 51.18 60.20 -7.25
CA GLY A 136 49.99 61.05 -7.33
C GLY A 136 48.80 60.21 -7.79
N ALA A 137 47.90 60.82 -8.55
CA ALA A 137 46.80 60.09 -9.19
C ALA A 137 46.92 60.30 -10.71
N ASP A 138 47.42 59.28 -11.39
CA ASP A 138 47.76 59.34 -12.80
C ASP A 138 46.78 58.51 -13.64
N ALA A 139 46.51 58.99 -14.86
CA ALA A 139 45.51 58.39 -15.75
C ALA A 139 46.06 58.09 -17.15
N LEU A 140 45.73 56.92 -17.68
CA LEU A 140 45.85 56.62 -19.11
C LEU A 140 44.46 56.69 -19.75
N ASN A 141 44.23 57.68 -20.60
CA ASN A 141 43.04 57.74 -21.42
C ASN A 141 43.29 57.02 -22.75
N ILE A 142 42.39 56.10 -23.09
CA ILE A 142 42.43 55.32 -24.32
C ILE A 142 41.18 55.67 -25.14
N ALA A 143 41.40 55.96 -26.42
CA ALA A 143 40.35 56.20 -27.39
C ALA A 143 40.49 55.26 -28.60
N GLY A 144 39.48 55.24 -29.45
CA GLY A 144 39.47 54.48 -30.70
C GLY A 144 38.60 53.24 -30.63
N SER A 145 39.02 52.16 -31.30
CA SER A 145 38.33 50.87 -31.31
C SER A 145 39.35 49.76 -31.55
N GLY A 146 39.20 48.61 -30.91
CA GLY A 146 40.17 47.50 -30.99
C GLY A 146 40.60 47.00 -29.63
N SER A 147 41.68 46.22 -29.59
CA SER A 147 42.18 45.61 -28.36
C SER A 147 43.60 46.07 -28.02
N PHE A 148 43.88 46.28 -26.74
CA PHE A 148 45.21 46.56 -26.23
C PHE A 148 45.50 45.80 -24.95
N ASN A 149 46.75 45.38 -24.74
CA ASN A 149 47.17 44.64 -23.57
C ASN A 149 48.21 45.47 -22.79
N LEU A 150 47.90 45.94 -21.59
CA LEU A 150 48.86 46.74 -20.80
C LEU A 150 50.12 45.96 -20.41
N ASN A 151 50.10 44.63 -20.48
CA ASN A 151 51.31 43.82 -20.28
C ASN A 151 52.27 43.85 -21.47
N SER A 152 51.86 44.34 -22.65
CA SER A 152 52.73 44.45 -23.83
C SER A 152 53.53 45.76 -23.89
N LEU A 153 53.20 46.75 -23.04
CA LEU A 153 53.98 47.98 -22.91
C LEU A 153 55.39 47.68 -22.41
N ALA A 154 56.37 48.42 -22.91
CA ALA A 154 57.76 48.31 -22.46
C ALA A 154 57.90 48.64 -20.97
N THR A 155 57.10 49.59 -20.46
CA THR A 155 56.93 49.87 -19.03
C THR A 155 55.54 50.45 -18.81
N PHE A 156 54.87 50.05 -17.73
CA PHE A 156 53.62 50.67 -17.28
C PHE A 156 53.60 50.62 -15.75
N THR A 157 53.90 51.74 -15.09
CA THR A 157 53.99 51.82 -13.61
C THR A 157 53.49 53.16 -13.08
N GLY A 158 52.99 53.19 -11.84
CA GLY A 158 52.52 54.41 -11.18
C GLY A 158 51.28 55.04 -11.83
N PHE A 159 50.45 54.24 -12.52
CA PHE A 159 49.14 54.67 -13.00
C PHE A 159 48.06 53.97 -12.17
N GLU A 160 47.09 54.72 -11.69
CA GLU A 160 45.95 54.20 -10.91
C GLU A 160 44.69 54.09 -11.76
N ASN A 161 44.55 54.94 -12.78
CA ASN A 161 43.33 55.05 -13.58
C ASN A 161 43.57 54.75 -15.06
N VAL A 162 42.64 54.04 -15.68
CA VAL A 162 42.55 53.86 -17.13
C VAL A 162 41.14 54.21 -17.59
N ASN A 163 41.00 55.22 -18.45
CA ASN A 163 39.70 55.66 -18.94
C ASN A 163 39.54 55.26 -20.41
N LEU A 164 38.52 54.45 -20.70
CA LEU A 164 38.13 54.08 -22.05
C LEU A 164 37.04 55.04 -22.53
N THR A 165 37.32 55.79 -23.60
CA THR A 165 36.50 56.92 -24.06
C THR A 165 35.83 56.70 -25.42
N GLY A 166 36.24 55.66 -26.15
CA GLY A 166 35.62 55.20 -27.37
C GLY A 166 34.47 54.22 -27.12
N THR A 167 34.13 53.44 -28.15
CA THR A 167 33.09 52.41 -28.06
C THR A 167 33.63 51.10 -28.63
N GLY A 168 33.34 49.98 -27.97
CA GLY A 168 33.81 48.68 -28.45
C GLY A 168 35.29 48.42 -28.17
N GLU A 169 35.84 49.02 -27.11
CA GLU A 169 37.27 48.89 -26.77
C GLU A 169 37.51 47.64 -25.93
N SER A 170 38.59 46.93 -26.22
CA SER A 170 39.04 45.78 -25.45
C SER A 170 40.37 46.10 -24.75
N LEU A 171 40.44 45.87 -23.44
CA LEU A 171 41.62 46.18 -22.64
C LEU A 171 41.98 44.97 -21.77
N THR A 172 43.24 44.53 -21.81
CA THR A 172 43.80 43.61 -20.81
C THR A 172 44.60 44.39 -19.78
N LEU A 173 44.28 44.21 -18.51
CA LEU A 173 44.91 44.93 -17.41
C LEU A 173 46.29 44.39 -17.06
N LYS A 174 47.11 45.23 -16.42
CA LYS A 174 48.48 44.88 -16.06
C LYS A 174 48.47 43.93 -14.86
N ASN A 175 49.16 42.79 -14.98
CA ASN A 175 49.30 41.86 -13.85
C ASN A 175 50.05 42.51 -12.68
N GLY A 176 49.54 42.28 -11.47
CA GLY A 176 50.12 42.74 -10.21
C GLY A 176 49.87 44.22 -9.85
N GLN A 177 49.06 44.93 -10.62
CA GLN A 177 48.68 46.32 -10.35
C GLN A 177 47.19 46.42 -10.07
N ASN A 178 46.82 47.30 -9.14
CA ASN A 178 45.43 47.62 -8.85
C ASN A 178 45.02 48.78 -9.74
N LEU A 179 44.14 48.55 -10.70
CA LEU A 179 43.73 49.58 -11.65
C LEU A 179 42.25 49.92 -11.49
N THR A 180 41.93 51.21 -11.60
CA THR A 180 40.56 51.70 -11.77
C THR A 180 40.29 51.96 -13.23
N VAL A 181 39.33 51.25 -13.80
CA VAL A 181 38.95 51.34 -15.21
C VAL A 181 37.55 51.92 -15.33
N ASN A 182 37.43 53.04 -16.04
CA ASN A 182 36.14 53.63 -16.37
C ASN A 182 35.85 53.42 -17.85
N GLY A 183 34.68 52.88 -18.21
CA GLY A 183 34.33 52.59 -19.59
C GLY A 183 32.94 53.07 -20.02
N GLY A 184 32.81 53.29 -21.33
CA GLY A 184 31.56 53.59 -22.02
C GLY A 184 30.86 52.33 -22.52
N ASN A 185 30.29 52.40 -23.73
CA ASN A 185 29.45 51.36 -24.33
C ASN A 185 30.25 50.33 -25.15
N GLY A 186 30.01 49.05 -24.88
CA GLY A 186 30.49 47.94 -25.70
C GLY A 186 31.89 47.44 -25.33
N ASN A 187 32.39 47.82 -24.15
CA ASN A 187 33.78 47.60 -23.78
C ASN A 187 34.00 46.20 -23.18
N ALA A 188 35.19 45.64 -23.41
CA ALA A 188 35.60 44.32 -22.94
C ALA A 188 36.89 44.39 -22.13
N ILE A 189 36.82 44.18 -20.81
CA ILE A 189 37.97 44.26 -19.91
C ILE A 189 38.42 42.85 -19.53
N THR A 190 39.68 42.51 -19.73
CA THR A 190 40.30 41.30 -19.19
C THR A 190 41.11 41.67 -17.96
N LEU A 191 40.73 41.15 -16.79
CA LEU A 191 41.34 41.51 -15.51
C LEU A 191 42.78 41.01 -15.37
N GLY A 192 43.55 41.72 -14.55
CA GLY A 192 44.87 41.29 -14.09
C GLY A 192 44.77 40.62 -12.72
N THR A 193 45.92 40.25 -12.13
CA THR A 193 45.94 39.66 -10.78
C THR A 193 45.88 40.70 -9.64
N GLY A 194 45.61 41.97 -9.94
CA GLY A 194 45.48 43.03 -8.95
C GLY A 194 44.09 43.06 -8.31
N ASN A 195 43.89 43.97 -7.37
CA ASN A 195 42.57 44.37 -6.90
C ASN A 195 42.05 45.49 -7.80
N ASP A 196 41.33 45.12 -8.84
CA ASP A 196 40.87 46.00 -9.89
C ASP A 196 39.46 46.55 -9.60
N THR A 197 39.23 47.80 -10.00
CA THR A 197 37.91 48.43 -10.02
C THR A 197 37.52 48.66 -11.46
N VAL A 198 36.45 48.03 -11.93
CA VAL A 198 35.92 48.24 -13.29
C VAL A 198 34.51 48.80 -13.19
N ALA A 199 34.31 49.98 -13.77
CA ALA A 199 33.04 50.67 -13.81
C ALA A 199 32.64 51.07 -15.23
N PHE A 200 31.54 50.52 -15.72
CA PHE A 200 30.92 50.95 -16.97
C PHE A 200 29.74 51.90 -16.67
N THR A 201 29.48 52.80 -17.62
CA THR A 201 28.42 53.81 -17.51
C THR A 201 27.15 53.45 -18.29
N ALA A 202 27.31 52.82 -19.45
CA ALA A 202 26.20 52.42 -20.32
C ALA A 202 26.63 51.29 -21.28
N GLY A 203 25.66 50.67 -21.96
CA GLY A 203 25.89 49.69 -23.01
C GLY A 203 25.98 48.25 -22.52
N SER A 204 26.25 47.32 -23.44
CA SER A 204 26.48 45.92 -23.10
C SER A 204 27.98 45.66 -23.03
N ASN A 205 28.51 45.47 -21.83
CA ASN A 205 29.93 45.34 -21.60
C ASN A 205 30.31 43.92 -21.15
N THR A 206 31.60 43.60 -21.25
CA THR A 206 32.13 42.29 -20.87
C THR A 206 33.33 42.42 -19.94
N VAL A 207 33.37 41.61 -18.88
CA VAL A 207 34.57 41.42 -18.05
C VAL A 207 35.01 39.97 -18.19
N ASN A 208 36.21 39.74 -18.69
CA ASN A 208 36.84 38.42 -18.75
C ASN A 208 37.75 38.23 -17.53
N ALA A 209 37.58 37.12 -16.83
CA ALA A 209 38.40 36.75 -15.69
C ALA A 209 38.71 35.26 -15.65
N THR A 210 39.74 34.91 -14.89
CA THR A 210 40.11 33.54 -14.56
C THR A 210 39.85 33.29 -13.08
N ILE A 211 39.33 32.12 -12.73
CA ILE A 211 39.12 31.66 -11.35
C ILE A 211 40.01 30.45 -11.03
N GLY A 212 40.25 30.24 -9.73
CA GLY A 212 41.12 29.17 -9.24
C GLY A 212 42.60 29.52 -9.27
N ALA A 213 43.45 28.61 -9.77
CA ALA A 213 44.88 28.85 -9.83
C ALA A 213 45.21 30.02 -10.79
N GLY A 214 45.81 31.09 -10.25
CA GLY A 214 46.08 32.31 -11.03
C GLY A 214 44.84 33.20 -11.22
N ALA A 215 43.91 33.19 -10.27
CA ALA A 215 42.68 33.98 -10.34
C ALA A 215 42.95 35.48 -10.58
N THR A 216 42.20 36.04 -11.53
CA THR A 216 42.19 37.49 -11.84
C THR A 216 40.91 38.17 -11.36
N LEU A 217 39.94 37.41 -10.83
CA LEU A 217 38.79 37.94 -10.11
C LEU A 217 38.80 37.43 -8.67
N ASN A 218 38.99 38.34 -7.72
CA ASN A 218 39.29 38.12 -6.31
C ASN A 218 38.41 39.01 -5.42
N ALA A 219 38.36 38.73 -4.11
CA ALA A 219 37.52 39.45 -3.15
C ALA A 219 37.77 40.98 -3.09
N GLY A 220 38.97 41.44 -3.47
CA GLY A 220 39.31 42.86 -3.51
C GLY A 220 38.69 43.62 -4.69
N ASP A 221 38.17 42.92 -5.70
CA ASP A 221 37.71 43.54 -6.94
C ASP A 221 36.34 44.18 -6.82
N ARG A 222 36.13 45.22 -7.62
CA ARG A 222 34.89 46.01 -7.67
C ARG A 222 34.40 46.08 -9.11
N LEU A 223 33.28 45.42 -9.42
CA LEU A 223 32.69 45.41 -10.74
C LEU A 223 31.31 46.10 -10.72
N THR A 224 31.14 47.12 -11.57
CA THR A 224 29.85 47.78 -11.78
C THR A 224 29.53 47.85 -13.28
N GLY A 225 28.49 47.16 -13.74
CA GLY A 225 28.14 47.10 -15.17
C GLY A 225 27.40 48.33 -15.71
N GLY A 226 26.76 49.11 -14.82
CA GLY A 226 26.06 50.33 -15.23
C GLY A 226 24.68 50.01 -15.82
N SER A 227 24.36 50.59 -16.97
CA SER A 227 23.08 50.37 -17.65
C SER A 227 23.27 49.58 -18.94
N GLY A 228 22.42 48.60 -19.20
CA GLY A 228 22.50 47.75 -20.38
C GLY A 228 22.43 46.29 -20.00
N THR A 229 23.20 45.45 -20.67
CA THR A 229 23.28 44.02 -20.36
C THR A 229 24.75 43.64 -20.30
N ASP A 230 25.24 43.49 -19.09
CA ASP A 230 26.65 43.31 -18.79
C ASP A 230 26.95 41.86 -18.43
N THR A 231 28.10 41.38 -18.90
CA THR A 231 28.46 39.96 -18.82
C THR A 231 29.82 39.79 -18.17
N VAL A 232 29.92 38.87 -17.21
CA VAL A 232 31.20 38.37 -16.72
C VAL A 232 31.47 37.00 -17.32
N ILE A 233 32.60 36.84 -18.00
CA ILE A 233 33.04 35.55 -18.53
C ILE A 233 34.14 35.03 -17.60
N LEU A 234 33.88 33.87 -16.98
CA LEU A 234 34.80 33.17 -16.11
C LEU A 234 35.44 32.02 -16.87
N SER A 235 36.74 31.83 -16.66
CA SER A 235 37.53 30.74 -17.22
C SER A 235 38.37 30.07 -16.12
N GLY A 236 38.91 28.89 -16.42
CA GLY A 236 39.79 28.15 -15.52
C GLY A 236 39.07 26.99 -14.84
N SER A 237 39.41 26.73 -13.59
CA SER A 237 38.84 25.65 -12.77
C SER A 237 39.01 26.01 -11.30
N GLY A 238 37.94 26.00 -10.51
CA GLY A 238 37.97 26.46 -9.12
C GLY A 238 36.64 27.03 -8.67
N SER A 239 36.62 27.67 -7.50
CA SER A 239 35.40 28.25 -6.93
C SER A 239 35.49 29.78 -6.81
N LEU A 240 34.38 30.46 -7.10
CA LEU A 240 34.20 31.88 -6.88
C LEU A 240 32.86 32.12 -6.16
N ASN A 241 32.86 32.97 -5.14
CA ASN A 241 31.65 33.44 -4.49
C ASN A 241 31.46 34.94 -4.72
N LEU A 242 30.45 35.31 -5.51
CA LEU A 242 30.17 36.71 -5.86
C LEU A 242 29.81 37.58 -4.64
N ASN A 243 29.40 36.97 -3.52
CA ASN A 243 29.18 37.69 -2.27
C ASN A 243 30.47 38.19 -1.61
N THR A 244 31.63 37.67 -2.02
CA THR A 244 32.94 38.05 -1.45
C THR A 244 33.61 39.20 -2.18
N LEU A 245 33.13 39.58 -3.37
CA LEU A 245 33.66 40.73 -4.12
C LEU A 245 33.36 42.02 -3.37
N ALA A 246 34.29 42.97 -3.40
CA ALA A 246 34.15 44.27 -2.75
C ALA A 246 32.97 45.07 -3.32
N THR A 247 32.67 44.92 -4.61
CA THR A 247 31.41 45.39 -5.23
C THR A 247 31.06 44.53 -6.44
N PHE A 248 29.79 44.18 -6.58
CA PHE A 248 29.25 43.48 -7.75
C PHE A 248 27.81 43.93 -7.98
N THR A 249 27.59 44.86 -8.92
CA THR A 249 26.27 45.46 -9.18
C THR A 249 26.06 45.79 -10.65
N GLY A 250 24.82 45.71 -11.14
CA GLY A 250 24.48 46.01 -12.53
C GLY A 250 25.14 45.05 -13.53
N VAL A 251 25.36 43.80 -13.12
CA VAL A 251 25.80 42.72 -14.01
C VAL A 251 24.65 41.72 -14.06
N GLU A 252 24.21 41.35 -15.26
CA GLU A 252 23.06 40.47 -15.46
C GLU A 252 23.47 39.04 -15.80
N ASN A 253 24.59 38.88 -16.51
CA ASN A 253 25.02 37.58 -17.02
C ASN A 253 26.38 37.13 -16.47
N VAL A 254 26.50 35.84 -16.20
CA VAL A 254 27.78 35.17 -15.91
C VAL A 254 27.93 33.95 -16.81
N ASN A 255 28.97 33.91 -17.64
CA ASN A 255 29.27 32.76 -18.49
C ASN A 255 30.45 31.97 -17.92
N LEU A 256 30.25 30.69 -17.68
CA LEU A 256 31.26 29.71 -17.25
C LEU A 256 31.85 29.04 -18.49
N ALA A 257 33.02 29.51 -18.94
CA ALA A 257 33.62 29.14 -20.21
C ALA A 257 34.60 27.95 -20.12
N GLY A 258 35.04 27.57 -18.92
CA GLY A 258 35.86 26.40 -18.65
C GLY A 258 35.03 25.17 -18.27
N THR A 259 35.68 24.27 -17.55
CA THR A 259 35.09 23.01 -17.07
C THR A 259 35.46 22.82 -15.61
N GLY A 260 34.53 22.37 -14.78
CA GLY A 260 34.82 22.18 -13.35
C GLY A 260 34.77 23.50 -12.55
N GLU A 261 34.01 24.47 -13.01
CA GLU A 261 33.88 25.78 -12.36
C GLU A 261 32.75 25.76 -11.34
N SER A 262 33.01 26.32 -10.16
CA SER A 262 32.05 26.46 -9.09
C SER A 262 31.74 27.94 -8.84
N LEU A 263 30.48 28.34 -9.00
CA LEU A 263 30.05 29.73 -8.84
C LEU A 263 28.97 29.82 -7.76
N THR A 264 29.15 30.69 -6.77
CA THR A 264 28.07 31.09 -5.86
C THR A 264 27.53 32.46 -6.25
N LEU A 265 26.23 32.55 -6.49
CA LEU A 265 25.56 33.75 -6.95
C LEU A 265 25.36 34.78 -5.85
N LYS A 266 25.19 36.05 -6.26
CA LYS A 266 25.04 37.16 -5.32
C LYS A 266 23.62 37.15 -4.73
N ASN A 267 23.53 37.23 -3.40
CA ASN A 267 22.23 37.35 -2.74
C ASN A 267 21.51 38.66 -3.13
N GLY A 268 20.21 38.55 -3.40
CA GLY A 268 19.32 39.67 -3.74
C GLY A 268 19.43 40.17 -5.18
N GLN A 269 20.20 39.51 -6.05
CA GLN A 269 20.32 39.84 -7.47
C GLN A 269 19.80 38.68 -8.31
N ASN A 270 19.12 38.99 -9.41
CA ASN A 270 18.69 38.00 -10.39
C ASN A 270 19.82 37.87 -11.44
N LEU A 271 20.44 36.70 -11.52
CA LEU A 271 21.53 36.46 -12.47
C LEU A 271 21.15 35.39 -13.50
N THR A 272 21.63 35.58 -14.73
CA THR A 272 21.61 34.53 -15.76
C THR A 272 22.99 33.91 -15.88
N VAL A 273 23.08 32.61 -15.70
CA VAL A 273 24.31 31.84 -15.75
C VAL A 273 24.25 30.85 -16.91
N ASN A 274 25.26 30.89 -17.78
CA ASN A 274 25.42 29.91 -18.86
C ASN A 274 26.70 29.10 -18.64
N GLY A 275 26.63 27.78 -18.74
CA GLY A 275 27.79 26.92 -18.53
C GLY A 275 27.92 25.75 -19.51
N GLY A 276 29.15 25.28 -19.65
CA GLY A 276 29.51 24.04 -20.33
C GLY A 276 29.36 22.82 -19.41
N SER A 277 30.38 21.96 -19.41
CA SER A 277 30.39 20.66 -18.73
C SER A 277 31.13 20.68 -17.40
N GLY A 278 30.58 20.00 -16.40
CA GLY A 278 31.23 19.75 -15.10
C GLY A 278 31.10 20.92 -14.12
N ASN A 279 30.19 21.85 -14.37
CA ASN A 279 30.08 23.08 -13.59
C ASN A 279 29.10 22.94 -12.42
N ALA A 280 29.34 23.71 -11.37
CA ALA A 280 28.51 23.76 -10.17
C ALA A 280 28.06 25.21 -9.89
N VAL A 281 26.76 25.46 -9.80
CA VAL A 281 26.21 26.79 -9.49
C VAL A 281 25.43 26.73 -8.18
N THR A 282 25.81 27.54 -7.21
CA THR A 282 25.08 27.72 -5.95
C THR A 282 24.23 28.97 -6.05
N LEU A 283 22.91 28.82 -5.95
CA LEU A 283 21.96 29.92 -6.15
C LEU A 283 22.05 30.98 -5.06
N GLY A 284 21.66 32.21 -5.42
CA GLY A 284 21.43 33.31 -4.48
C GLY A 284 19.95 33.39 -4.12
N THR A 285 19.55 34.39 -3.33
CA THR A 285 18.13 34.62 -3.00
C THR A 285 17.37 35.39 -4.10
N GLY A 286 17.95 35.57 -5.28
CA GLY A 286 17.29 36.20 -6.42
C GLY A 286 16.56 35.17 -7.27
N ASN A 287 15.77 35.63 -8.25
CA ASN A 287 15.20 34.76 -9.28
C ASN A 287 16.25 34.52 -10.36
N ASP A 288 16.96 33.42 -10.24
CA ASP A 288 18.13 33.10 -11.04
C ASP A 288 17.76 32.21 -12.24
N THR A 289 18.47 32.40 -13.35
CA THR A 289 18.39 31.53 -14.53
C THR A 289 19.71 30.82 -14.70
N VAL A 290 19.73 29.48 -14.63
CA VAL A 290 20.93 28.67 -14.84
C VAL A 290 20.70 27.73 -16.01
N THR A 291 21.55 27.84 -17.02
CA THR A 291 21.51 27.01 -18.24
C THR A 291 22.86 26.35 -18.48
N PHE A 292 22.89 25.03 -18.41
CA PHE A 292 24.01 24.22 -18.87
C PHE A 292 23.72 23.66 -20.26
N THR A 293 24.78 23.43 -21.03
CA THR A 293 24.68 22.98 -22.43
C THR A 293 25.07 21.52 -22.63
N ALA A 294 26.00 21.01 -21.81
CA ALA A 294 26.50 19.64 -21.90
C ALA A 294 27.11 19.18 -20.56
N GLY A 295 27.38 17.88 -20.45
CA GLY A 295 28.10 17.30 -19.31
C GLY A 295 27.23 17.10 -18.07
N SER A 296 27.84 16.57 -17.00
CA SER A 296 27.17 16.41 -15.71
C SER A 296 27.40 17.67 -14.87
N ASN A 297 26.35 18.43 -14.58
CA ASN A 297 26.45 19.67 -13.83
C ASN A 297 25.65 19.60 -12.51
N THR A 298 25.89 20.57 -11.64
CA THR A 298 25.25 20.64 -10.33
C THR A 298 24.68 22.02 -10.06
N VAL A 299 23.45 22.09 -9.58
CA VAL A 299 22.88 23.30 -8.96
C VAL A 299 22.72 23.05 -7.47
N ASN A 300 23.38 23.84 -6.62
CA ASN A 300 23.20 23.77 -5.17
C ASN A 300 22.20 24.85 -4.73
N ALA A 301 21.24 24.48 -3.88
CA ALA A 301 20.31 25.43 -3.30
C ALA A 301 19.88 25.05 -1.88
N THR A 302 19.33 26.04 -1.18
CA THR A 302 18.73 25.87 0.15
C THR A 302 17.21 26.00 0.04
N ILE A 303 16.47 25.16 0.76
CA ILE A 303 15.01 25.24 0.91
C ILE A 303 14.62 25.57 2.36
N GLY A 304 13.43 26.12 2.56
CA GLY A 304 12.95 26.54 3.88
C GLY A 304 13.43 27.94 4.28
N ALA A 305 13.85 28.11 5.53
CA ALA A 305 14.31 29.41 6.02
C ALA A 305 15.61 29.84 5.31
N GLY A 306 15.59 31.02 4.67
CA GLY A 306 16.72 31.50 3.88
C GLY A 306 16.87 30.77 2.54
N ALA A 307 15.75 30.29 1.96
CA ALA A 307 15.76 29.61 0.68
C ALA A 307 16.46 30.42 -0.43
N THR A 308 17.24 29.70 -1.24
CA THR A 308 17.87 30.21 -2.47
C THR A 308 17.25 29.58 -3.71
N LEU A 309 16.39 28.56 -3.55
CA LEU A 309 15.53 28.07 -4.62
C LEU A 309 14.14 28.67 -4.46
N ASN A 310 13.68 29.39 -5.48
CA ASN A 310 12.41 30.11 -5.52
C ASN A 310 11.60 29.69 -6.75
N ALA A 311 10.28 29.90 -6.72
CA ALA A 311 9.41 29.65 -7.86
C ALA A 311 9.80 30.45 -9.13
N GLY A 312 10.48 31.59 -8.97
CA GLY A 312 10.97 32.41 -10.09
C GLY A 312 12.17 31.83 -10.83
N ASP A 313 12.83 30.81 -10.29
CA ASP A 313 14.06 30.28 -10.88
C ASP A 313 13.81 29.44 -12.13
N ARG A 314 14.82 29.44 -13.01
CA ARG A 314 14.81 28.73 -14.29
C ARG A 314 16.07 27.86 -14.38
N LEU A 315 15.92 26.55 -14.25
CA LEU A 315 17.04 25.60 -14.26
C LEU A 315 16.97 24.69 -15.49
N THR A 316 18.03 24.69 -16.28
CA THR A 316 18.19 23.83 -17.46
C THR A 316 19.54 23.12 -17.41
N GLY A 317 19.56 21.79 -17.29
CA GLY A 317 20.81 21.02 -17.26
C GLY A 317 21.42 20.70 -18.63
N GLY A 318 20.61 20.73 -19.68
CA GLY A 318 21.09 20.48 -21.04
C GLY A 318 21.24 18.97 -21.30
N SER A 319 22.39 18.56 -21.82
CA SER A 319 22.67 17.14 -22.11
C SER A 319 23.67 16.57 -21.12
N GLY A 320 23.41 15.39 -20.56
CA GLY A 320 24.27 14.79 -19.55
C GLY A 320 23.45 14.25 -18.39
N THR A 321 24.05 14.21 -17.21
CA THR A 321 23.35 13.84 -15.97
C THR A 321 23.47 14.99 -14.99
N ASP A 322 22.44 15.79 -14.89
CA ASP A 322 22.45 17.01 -14.12
C ASP A 322 21.75 16.80 -12.77
N THR A 323 22.28 17.45 -11.74
CA THR A 323 21.86 17.25 -10.36
C THR A 323 21.47 18.57 -9.70
N VAL A 324 20.32 18.60 -9.04
CA VAL A 324 19.99 19.66 -8.07
C VAL A 324 20.26 19.12 -6.66
N VAL A 325 21.13 19.77 -5.91
CA VAL A 325 21.40 19.46 -4.51
C VAL A 325 20.64 20.44 -3.63
N LEU A 326 19.72 19.93 -2.82
CA LEU A 326 18.93 20.69 -1.87
C LEU A 326 19.48 20.48 -0.46
N SER A 327 19.47 21.55 0.32
CA SER A 327 19.87 21.57 1.73
C SER A 327 18.87 22.38 2.55
N GLY A 328 18.97 22.29 3.88
CA GLY A 328 18.12 23.02 4.83
C GLY A 328 17.08 22.12 5.48
N SER A 329 15.93 22.71 5.80
CA SER A 329 14.79 22.02 6.40
C SER A 329 13.52 22.78 6.02
N GLY A 330 12.65 22.16 5.22
CA GLY A 330 11.48 22.83 4.64
C GLY A 330 10.91 22.05 3.48
N SER A 331 9.93 22.64 2.79
CA SER A 331 9.30 22.03 1.62
C SER A 331 9.54 22.84 0.35
N PHE A 332 9.72 22.16 -0.77
CA PHE A 332 9.72 22.79 -2.09
C PHE A 332 8.98 21.92 -3.12
N ASP A 333 8.26 22.55 -4.04
CA ASP A 333 7.54 21.88 -5.13
C ASP A 333 8.15 22.25 -6.48
N LEU A 334 8.77 21.29 -7.16
CA LEU A 334 9.42 21.48 -8.46
C LEU A 334 8.44 21.84 -9.59
N ASN A 335 7.14 21.68 -9.38
CA ASN A 335 6.12 22.18 -10.31
C ASN A 335 6.01 23.70 -10.26
N THR A 336 6.46 24.37 -9.18
CA THR A 336 6.39 25.82 -9.02
C THR A 336 7.53 26.57 -9.71
N LEU A 337 8.63 25.90 -10.09
CA LEU A 337 9.73 26.52 -10.82
C LEU A 337 9.27 27.05 -12.18
N ALA A 338 9.70 28.27 -12.52
CA ALA A 338 9.43 28.88 -13.81
C ALA A 338 9.96 28.03 -14.98
N THR A 339 11.08 27.32 -14.80
CA THR A 339 11.53 26.25 -15.71
C THR A 339 12.36 25.22 -14.96
N LEU A 340 12.12 23.94 -15.23
CA LEU A 340 13.00 22.83 -14.85
C LEU A 340 13.03 21.84 -16.02
N SER A 341 14.18 21.67 -16.66
CA SER A 341 14.34 20.77 -17.82
C SER A 341 15.76 20.20 -17.92
N GLY A 342 15.89 18.95 -18.34
CA GLY A 342 17.20 18.27 -18.42
C GLY A 342 17.88 18.17 -17.07
N VAL A 343 17.11 17.93 -16.00
CA VAL A 343 17.62 17.64 -14.66
C VAL A 343 17.10 16.26 -14.30
N GLU A 344 18.00 15.31 -14.10
CA GLU A 344 17.66 13.90 -13.88
C GLU A 344 17.72 13.53 -12.39
N ASN A 345 18.57 14.23 -11.62
CA ASN A 345 18.83 13.89 -10.23
C ASN A 345 18.49 15.04 -9.28
N VAL A 346 17.97 14.69 -8.12
CA VAL A 346 17.87 15.56 -6.95
C VAL A 346 18.51 14.88 -5.75
N THR A 347 19.37 15.59 -5.04
CA THR A 347 19.95 15.10 -3.78
C THR A 347 19.41 15.93 -2.62
N LEU A 348 18.83 15.28 -1.62
CA LEU A 348 18.37 15.87 -0.37
C LEU A 348 19.46 15.66 0.68
N SER A 349 20.24 16.72 0.96
CA SER A 349 21.49 16.66 1.74
C SER A 349 21.34 17.09 3.20
N GLY A 350 20.22 17.71 3.55
CA GLY A 350 19.81 18.05 4.91
C GLY A 350 19.00 16.94 5.59
N THR A 351 18.23 17.35 6.60
CA THR A 351 17.34 16.46 7.35
C THR A 351 15.98 17.13 7.45
N GLY A 352 14.89 16.38 7.28
CA GLY A 352 13.55 16.98 7.36
C GLY A 352 13.16 17.75 6.10
N GLU A 353 13.69 17.37 4.94
CA GLU A 353 13.41 18.01 3.67
C GLU A 353 12.18 17.38 3.01
N SER A 354 11.26 18.22 2.54
CA SER A 354 10.07 17.79 1.80
C SER A 354 10.17 18.26 0.34
N LEU A 355 10.05 17.33 -0.61
CA LEU A 355 10.18 17.62 -2.02
C LEU A 355 9.00 17.06 -2.80
N THR A 356 8.30 17.90 -3.57
CA THR A 356 7.35 17.43 -4.59
C THR A 356 8.03 17.42 -5.95
N LEU A 357 7.96 16.27 -6.63
CA LEU A 357 8.58 16.07 -7.94
C LEU A 357 7.77 16.68 -9.08
N LYS A 358 8.45 17.01 -10.18
CA LYS A 358 7.81 17.64 -11.34
C LYS A 358 6.98 16.61 -12.11
N ASN A 359 5.75 16.98 -12.45
CA ASN A 359 4.90 16.11 -13.26
C ASN A 359 5.47 15.90 -14.67
N GLY A 360 5.36 14.68 -15.18
CA GLY A 360 5.81 14.29 -16.52
C GLY A 360 7.32 14.17 -16.70
N GLN A 361 8.12 14.25 -15.64
CA GLN A 361 9.57 14.01 -15.66
C GLN A 361 9.92 12.79 -14.81
N ASN A 362 10.94 12.05 -15.22
CA ASN A 362 11.50 10.94 -14.44
C ASN A 362 12.64 11.50 -13.60
N ILE A 363 12.44 11.62 -12.29
CA ILE A 363 13.45 12.18 -11.38
C ILE A 363 13.99 11.08 -10.46
N THR A 364 15.32 11.04 -10.32
CA THR A 364 16.00 10.23 -9.30
C THR A 364 16.29 11.09 -8.08
N VAL A 365 15.76 10.71 -6.92
CA VAL A 365 15.97 11.38 -5.64
C VAL A 365 16.81 10.51 -4.73
N ASN A 366 17.91 11.07 -4.23
CA ASN A 366 18.72 10.45 -3.17
C ASN A 366 18.58 11.27 -1.88
N GLY A 367 18.22 10.65 -0.76
CA GLY A 367 18.00 11.33 0.51
C GLY A 367 18.65 10.69 1.73
N GLY A 368 18.91 11.53 2.73
CA GLY A 368 19.33 11.14 4.07
C GLY A 368 18.15 10.79 4.98
N SER A 369 18.17 11.30 6.21
CA SER A 369 17.21 10.99 7.28
C SER A 369 16.11 12.04 7.42
N GLY A 370 14.87 11.58 7.61
CA GLY A 370 13.74 12.43 7.95
C GLY A 370 13.09 13.09 6.75
N ASN A 371 13.39 12.64 5.53
CA ASN A 371 12.96 13.30 4.31
C ASN A 371 11.61 12.78 3.83
N ALA A 372 10.85 13.66 3.17
CA ALA A 372 9.57 13.35 2.54
C ALA A 372 9.64 13.65 1.04
N VAL A 373 9.26 12.71 0.19
CA VAL A 373 9.21 12.90 -1.26
C VAL A 373 7.80 12.62 -1.76
N THR A 374 7.17 13.60 -2.38
CA THR A 374 5.89 13.44 -3.07
C THR A 374 6.16 13.20 -4.55
N LEU A 375 5.73 12.05 -5.08
CA LEU A 375 5.98 11.66 -6.47
C LEU A 375 5.26 12.55 -7.48
N GLY A 376 5.82 12.65 -8.68
CA GLY A 376 5.17 13.22 -9.86
C GLY A 376 4.55 12.11 -10.72
N THR A 377 3.97 12.44 -11.87
CA THR A 377 3.40 11.42 -12.79
C THR A 377 4.43 10.71 -13.68
N GLY A 378 5.74 10.92 -13.47
CA GLY A 378 6.79 10.24 -14.23
C GLY A 378 7.21 8.91 -13.59
N ASN A 379 8.14 8.20 -14.22
CA ASN A 379 8.76 7.02 -13.63
C ASN A 379 9.88 7.48 -12.69
N ASP A 380 9.55 7.68 -11.43
CA ASP A 380 10.43 8.27 -10.43
C ASP A 380 11.25 7.21 -9.69
N THR A 381 12.47 7.57 -9.29
CA THR A 381 13.31 6.73 -8.42
C THR A 381 13.56 7.47 -7.13
N VAL A 382 13.16 6.92 -5.99
CA VAL A 382 13.40 7.50 -4.67
C VAL A 382 14.21 6.51 -3.83
N ALA A 383 15.38 6.95 -3.39
CA ALA A 383 16.29 6.17 -2.56
C ALA A 383 16.71 6.94 -1.32
N PHE A 384 16.30 6.43 -0.17
CA PHE A 384 16.77 6.89 1.13
C PHE A 384 17.87 5.96 1.65
N THR A 385 18.75 6.51 2.48
CA THR A 385 19.91 5.78 3.01
C THR A 385 19.75 5.41 4.49
N VAL A 386 19.25 6.34 5.29
CA VAL A 386 19.13 6.23 6.74
C VAL A 386 17.88 6.97 7.25
N GLY A 387 17.46 6.68 8.48
CA GLY A 387 16.41 7.42 9.17
C GLY A 387 15.00 6.99 8.75
N SER A 388 14.00 7.65 9.34
CA SER A 388 12.59 7.41 8.96
C SER A 388 12.17 8.41 7.90
N ASN A 389 11.83 7.91 6.71
CA ASN A 389 11.47 8.74 5.57
C ASN A 389 10.07 8.43 5.07
N THR A 390 9.52 9.35 4.27
CA THR A 390 8.17 9.25 3.74
C THR A 390 8.18 9.40 2.22
N VAL A 391 7.47 8.52 1.52
CA VAL A 391 7.09 8.74 0.12
C VAL A 391 5.59 9.00 0.07
N ASN A 392 5.15 10.14 -0.45
CA ASN A 392 3.74 10.42 -0.69
C ASN A 392 3.40 10.16 -2.16
N ALA A 393 2.30 9.47 -2.42
CA ALA A 393 1.82 9.27 -3.77
C ALA A 393 0.29 9.18 -3.85
N THR A 394 -0.23 9.34 -5.06
CA THR A 394 -1.65 9.21 -5.37
C THR A 394 -1.87 7.97 -6.23
N MET A 395 -2.93 7.21 -5.95
CA MET A 395 -3.38 6.07 -6.75
C MET A 395 -4.69 6.41 -7.49
N GLY A 396 -4.97 5.68 -8.57
CA GLY A 396 -6.19 5.84 -9.36
C GLY A 396 -6.11 6.97 -10.39
N ALA A 397 -7.17 7.78 -10.50
CA ALA A 397 -7.22 8.87 -11.46
C ALA A 397 -6.18 9.95 -11.10
N GLY A 398 -5.27 10.27 -12.02
CA GLY A 398 -4.16 11.19 -11.74
C GLY A 398 -3.08 10.57 -10.84
N ALA A 399 -2.90 9.25 -10.89
CA ALA A 399 -1.89 8.56 -10.11
C ALA A 399 -0.49 9.13 -10.35
N THR A 400 0.23 9.31 -9.26
CA THR A 400 1.67 9.60 -9.26
C THR A 400 2.48 8.33 -8.98
N LEU A 401 1.88 7.32 -8.32
CA LEU A 401 2.48 6.00 -8.20
C LEU A 401 2.16 5.13 -9.43
N ASN A 402 3.17 4.60 -10.09
CA ASN A 402 3.04 3.76 -11.27
C ASN A 402 4.06 2.61 -11.27
N ALA A 403 3.88 1.62 -12.15
CA ALA A 403 4.73 0.43 -12.20
C ALA A 403 6.21 0.73 -12.56
N GLY A 404 6.50 1.87 -13.18
CA GLY A 404 7.85 2.31 -13.50
C GLY A 404 8.64 2.83 -12.30
N ASP A 405 7.98 3.13 -11.18
CA ASP A 405 8.62 3.75 -10.03
C ASP A 405 9.51 2.77 -9.25
N ARG A 406 10.55 3.32 -8.62
CA ARG A 406 11.54 2.60 -7.81
C ARG A 406 11.63 3.24 -6.43
N LEU A 407 11.11 2.59 -5.40
CA LEU A 407 11.09 3.10 -4.05
C LEU A 407 11.97 2.25 -3.13
N THR A 408 12.96 2.89 -2.49
CA THR A 408 13.86 2.25 -1.54
C THR A 408 14.00 3.10 -0.27
N GLY A 409 13.56 2.60 0.89
CA GLY A 409 13.61 3.36 2.15
C GLY A 409 14.96 3.28 2.89
N GLY A 410 15.77 2.28 2.58
CA GLY A 410 17.10 2.16 3.19
C GLY A 410 17.01 1.59 4.60
N SER A 411 17.68 2.23 5.56
CA SER A 411 17.69 1.80 6.96
C SER A 411 16.88 2.74 7.84
N GLY A 412 15.97 2.20 8.63
CA GLY A 412 15.09 2.99 9.48
C GLY A 412 13.68 2.43 9.47
N THR A 413 12.71 3.32 9.60
CA THR A 413 11.30 2.95 9.50
C THR A 413 10.67 3.89 8.50
N ASP A 414 10.48 3.40 7.29
CA ASP A 414 10.07 4.19 6.15
C ASP A 414 8.59 3.94 5.83
N THR A 415 7.92 4.98 5.33
CA THR A 415 6.48 4.98 5.12
C THR A 415 6.12 5.40 3.70
N ALA A 416 5.32 4.61 3.00
CA ALA A 416 4.60 5.07 1.82
C ALA A 416 3.21 5.56 2.22
N VAL A 417 2.90 6.84 2.01
CA VAL A 417 1.56 7.40 2.20
C VAL A 417 0.87 7.45 0.85
N LEU A 418 -0.18 6.67 0.70
CA LEU A 418 -0.98 6.56 -0.51
C LEU A 418 -2.31 7.28 -0.30
N SER A 419 -2.75 8.01 -1.32
CA SER A 419 -4.00 8.77 -1.32
C SER A 419 -4.80 8.54 -2.60
N GLY A 420 -6.03 9.05 -2.64
CA GLY A 420 -6.91 9.00 -3.80
C GLY A 420 -8.00 7.95 -3.66
N SER A 421 -8.37 7.33 -4.78
CA SER A 421 -9.36 6.27 -4.86
C SER A 421 -8.99 5.36 -6.04
N GLY A 422 -8.76 4.08 -5.80
CA GLY A 422 -8.28 3.17 -6.84
C GLY A 422 -7.51 1.99 -6.27
N SER A 423 -6.97 1.16 -7.16
CA SER A 423 -6.17 -0.02 -6.79
C SER A 423 -4.72 0.12 -7.23
N PHE A 424 -3.79 -0.37 -6.40
CA PHE A 424 -2.40 -0.53 -6.79
C PHE A 424 -1.83 -1.84 -6.26
N ASP A 425 -0.93 -2.46 -7.02
CA ASP A 425 -0.23 -3.68 -6.61
C ASP A 425 1.27 -3.39 -6.46
N LEU A 426 1.78 -3.46 -5.23
CA LEU A 426 3.18 -3.20 -4.92
C LEU A 426 4.14 -4.19 -5.60
N ASN A 427 3.64 -5.34 -6.08
CA ASN A 427 4.44 -6.27 -6.88
C ASN A 427 4.73 -5.75 -8.30
N THR A 428 4.02 -4.72 -8.76
CA THR A 428 4.21 -4.13 -10.10
C THR A 428 5.27 -3.04 -10.14
N LEU A 429 5.70 -2.51 -9.00
CA LEU A 429 6.77 -1.51 -8.94
C LEU A 429 8.08 -2.09 -9.47
N ALA A 430 8.84 -1.26 -10.21
CA ALA A 430 10.16 -1.64 -10.70
C ALA A 430 11.13 -1.96 -9.55
N THR A 431 10.97 -1.31 -8.39
CA THR A 431 11.59 -1.71 -7.12
C THR A 431 10.75 -1.22 -5.95
N PHE A 432 10.56 -2.07 -4.93
CA PHE A 432 9.97 -1.70 -3.65
C PHE A 432 10.68 -2.48 -2.54
N SER A 433 11.52 -1.81 -1.74
CA SER A 433 12.30 -2.47 -0.69
C SER A 433 12.67 -1.54 0.46
N GLY A 434 12.73 -2.08 1.69
CA GLY A 434 13.02 -1.28 2.88
C GLY A 434 11.97 -0.21 3.13
N VAL A 435 10.70 -0.48 2.81
CA VAL A 435 9.57 0.35 3.18
C VAL A 435 8.67 -0.52 4.06
N GLU A 436 8.62 -0.22 5.35
CA GLU A 436 7.98 -1.07 6.35
C GLU A 436 6.51 -0.73 6.54
N ASN A 437 6.13 0.52 6.31
CA ASN A 437 4.78 1.01 6.54
C ASN A 437 4.14 1.52 5.25
N VAL A 438 2.84 1.28 5.12
CA VAL A 438 1.97 1.92 4.15
C VAL A 438 0.79 2.55 4.86
N THR A 439 0.52 3.81 4.58
CA THR A 439 -0.67 4.51 5.06
C THR A 439 -1.63 4.74 3.90
N LEU A 440 -2.87 4.27 4.04
CA LEU A 440 -3.98 4.50 3.12
C LEU A 440 -4.81 5.68 3.66
N SER A 441 -4.62 6.86 3.06
CA SER A 441 -5.12 8.15 3.58
C SER A 441 -6.42 8.64 2.91
N GLY A 442 -6.81 8.02 1.80
CA GLY A 442 -8.07 8.22 1.13
C GLY A 442 -9.18 7.30 1.64
N THR A 443 -10.22 7.15 0.81
CA THR A 443 -11.35 6.25 1.06
C THR A 443 -11.59 5.41 -0.18
N GLY A 444 -11.86 4.11 -0.04
CA GLY A 444 -12.05 3.25 -1.22
C GLY A 444 -10.74 2.84 -1.89
N GLU A 445 -9.64 2.81 -1.15
CA GLU A 445 -8.33 2.44 -1.67
C GLU A 445 -8.14 0.92 -1.61
N SER A 446 -7.61 0.34 -2.68
CA SER A 446 -7.29 -1.08 -2.77
C SER A 446 -5.79 -1.26 -2.94
N LEU A 447 -5.15 -2.02 -2.05
CA LEU A 447 -3.71 -2.22 -2.06
C LEU A 447 -3.36 -3.70 -2.02
N THR A 448 -2.58 -4.17 -2.99
CA THR A 448 -1.93 -5.49 -2.91
C THR A 448 -0.51 -5.35 -2.38
N LEU A 449 -0.18 -6.10 -1.33
CA LEU A 449 1.10 -6.04 -0.65
C LEU A 449 2.18 -6.83 -1.39
N LYS A 450 3.44 -6.44 -1.16
CA LYS A 450 4.59 -7.05 -1.81
C LYS A 450 4.85 -8.45 -1.26
N ASN A 451 4.94 -9.44 -2.14
CA ASN A 451 5.31 -10.80 -1.73
C ASN A 451 6.73 -10.84 -1.14
N GLY A 452 6.89 -11.57 -0.04
CA GLY A 452 8.16 -11.79 0.66
C GLY A 452 8.59 -10.65 1.59
N GLN A 453 7.75 -9.65 1.83
CA GLN A 453 8.02 -8.54 2.75
C GLN A 453 6.95 -8.47 3.83
N ASN A 454 7.34 -8.07 5.04
CA ASN A 454 6.41 -7.82 6.14
C ASN A 454 6.00 -6.34 6.05
N ILE A 455 4.74 -6.06 5.74
CA ILE A 455 4.26 -4.69 5.60
C ILE A 455 3.22 -4.38 6.67
N THR A 456 3.37 -3.22 7.31
CA THR A 456 2.34 -2.65 8.20
C THR A 456 1.49 -1.65 7.42
N VAL A 457 0.20 -1.92 7.31
CA VAL A 457 -0.78 -1.06 6.64
C VAL A 457 -1.69 -0.41 7.66
N ASN A 458 -1.81 0.92 7.62
CA ASN A 458 -2.78 1.68 8.38
C ASN A 458 -3.79 2.33 7.43
N GLY A 459 -5.09 2.09 7.62
CA GLY A 459 -6.13 2.62 6.74
C GLY A 459 -7.32 3.27 7.46
N GLY A 460 -7.97 4.19 6.74
CA GLY A 460 -9.26 4.76 7.11
C GLY A 460 -10.42 3.84 6.72
N SER A 461 -11.48 4.43 6.16
CA SER A 461 -12.74 3.76 5.82
C SER A 461 -12.86 3.35 4.37
N GLY A 462 -13.41 2.16 4.13
CA GLY A 462 -13.77 1.67 2.80
C GLY A 462 -12.59 1.05 2.06
N ASN A 463 -11.51 0.72 2.75
CA ASN A 463 -10.27 0.27 2.14
C ASN A 463 -10.24 -1.25 2.00
N ALA A 464 -9.55 -1.73 0.97
CA ALA A 464 -9.28 -3.14 0.71
C ALA A 464 -7.77 -3.41 0.70
N VAL A 465 -7.30 -4.41 1.44
CA VAL A 465 -5.89 -4.79 1.45
C VAL A 465 -5.77 -6.26 1.08
N THR A 466 -5.05 -6.57 0.02
CA THR A 466 -4.70 -7.94 -0.37
C THR A 466 -3.32 -8.26 0.18
N LEU A 467 -3.23 -9.28 1.04
CA LEU A 467 -1.98 -9.65 1.72
C LEU A 467 -0.93 -10.22 0.75
N GLY A 468 0.34 -10.06 1.13
CA GLY A 468 1.47 -10.73 0.49
C GLY A 468 1.84 -11.99 1.27
N THR A 469 2.91 -12.68 0.87
CA THR A 469 3.37 -13.90 1.58
C THR A 469 4.21 -13.61 2.85
N GLY A 470 4.33 -12.35 3.27
CA GLY A 470 5.06 -11.97 4.48
C GLY A 470 4.18 -11.97 5.72
N ASN A 471 4.76 -11.68 6.88
CA ASN A 471 3.99 -11.47 8.12
C ASN A 471 3.46 -10.03 8.12
N ASP A 472 2.25 -9.86 7.63
CA ASP A 472 1.65 -8.55 7.40
C ASP A 472 0.83 -8.08 8.61
N THR A 473 0.83 -6.77 8.85
CA THR A 473 -0.03 -6.13 9.86
C THR A 473 -0.97 -5.18 9.16
N VAL A 474 -2.28 -5.40 9.27
CA VAL A 474 -3.30 -4.51 8.69
C VAL A 474 -4.17 -3.97 9.81
N THR A 475 -4.19 -2.65 9.96
CA THR A 475 -5.02 -1.94 10.94
C THR A 475 -5.88 -0.91 10.23
N PHE A 476 -7.20 -1.11 10.29
CA PHE A 476 -8.18 -0.13 9.91
C PHE A 476 -8.70 0.60 11.15
N THR A 477 -9.07 1.87 10.97
CA THR A 477 -9.50 2.73 12.08
C THR A 477 -11.01 2.96 12.13
N ALA A 478 -11.69 2.93 10.98
CA ALA A 478 -13.13 3.13 10.88
C ALA A 478 -13.69 2.56 9.55
N GLY A 479 -15.01 2.49 9.43
CA GLY A 479 -15.71 2.11 8.19
C GLY A 479 -15.74 0.61 7.93
N SER A 480 -16.30 0.23 6.79
CA SER A 480 -16.35 -1.18 6.35
C SER A 480 -15.16 -1.47 5.45
N ASN A 481 -14.22 -2.29 5.92
CA ASN A 481 -12.98 -2.59 5.20
C ASN A 481 -12.88 -4.08 4.85
N THR A 482 -11.99 -4.39 3.92
CA THR A 482 -11.79 -5.77 3.44
C THR A 482 -10.31 -6.15 3.48
N VAL A 483 -10.00 -7.32 4.02
CA VAL A 483 -8.71 -7.98 3.84
C VAL A 483 -8.90 -9.16 2.90
N ASN A 484 -8.22 -9.18 1.77
CA ASN A 484 -8.20 -10.31 0.84
C ASN A 484 -6.95 -11.16 1.12
N ALA A 485 -7.10 -12.48 1.19
CA ALA A 485 -5.96 -13.37 1.35
C ALA A 485 -6.21 -14.75 0.72
N THR A 486 -5.12 -15.43 0.37
CA THR A 486 -5.14 -16.80 -0.15
C THR A 486 -4.77 -17.77 0.96
N ILE A 487 -5.44 -18.92 1.03
CA ILE A 487 -5.11 -20.05 1.90
C ILE A 487 -4.61 -21.26 1.09
N GLY A 488 -3.85 -22.14 1.75
CA GLY A 488 -3.29 -23.35 1.13
C GLY A 488 -2.04 -23.08 0.29
N ALA A 489 -2.00 -23.61 -0.93
CA ALA A 489 -0.83 -23.46 -1.80
C ALA A 489 -0.64 -21.99 -2.22
N GLY A 490 0.50 -21.40 -1.88
CA GLY A 490 0.76 -19.98 -2.10
C GLY A 490 -0.01 -19.07 -1.14
N ALA A 491 -0.28 -19.54 0.08
CA ALA A 491 -0.98 -18.77 1.10
C ALA A 491 -0.33 -17.40 1.33
N THR A 492 -1.18 -16.37 1.38
CA THR A 492 -0.80 -15.04 1.83
C THR A 492 -1.28 -14.78 3.26
N LEU A 493 -2.30 -15.51 3.73
CA LEU A 493 -2.66 -15.53 5.15
C LEU A 493 -1.82 -16.56 5.91
N ASN A 494 -1.15 -16.14 6.98
CA ASN A 494 -0.30 -16.99 7.81
C ASN A 494 -0.39 -16.62 9.30
N ALA A 495 0.17 -17.45 10.17
CA ALA A 495 0.08 -17.26 11.63
C ALA A 495 0.78 -15.98 12.14
N GLY A 496 1.73 -15.43 11.36
CA GLY A 496 2.41 -14.18 11.68
C GLY A 496 1.56 -12.93 11.47
N ASP A 497 0.45 -13.04 10.73
CA ASP A 497 -0.36 -11.87 10.36
C ASP A 497 -1.17 -11.31 11.52
N ARG A 498 -1.38 -9.99 11.48
CA ARG A 498 -2.12 -9.21 12.49
C ARG A 498 -3.20 -8.38 11.80
N LEU A 499 -4.45 -8.74 11.97
CA LEU A 499 -5.59 -8.08 11.32
C LEU A 499 -6.50 -7.40 12.34
N THR A 500 -6.71 -6.09 12.18
CA THR A 500 -7.59 -5.27 13.01
C THR A 500 -8.52 -4.46 12.13
N GLY A 501 -9.83 -4.71 12.15
CA GLY A 501 -10.81 -3.97 11.32
C GLY A 501 -11.25 -2.62 11.89
N GLY A 502 -11.06 -2.40 13.19
CA GLY A 502 -11.46 -1.15 13.83
C GLY A 502 -12.96 -1.09 14.08
N SER A 503 -13.58 0.07 13.84
CA SER A 503 -15.03 0.24 13.99
C SER A 503 -15.73 0.17 12.64
N GLY A 504 -16.76 -0.64 12.50
CA GLY A 504 -17.54 -0.75 11.28
C GLY A 504 -17.98 -2.18 11.05
N THR A 505 -18.08 -2.58 9.79
CA THR A 505 -18.32 -3.98 9.41
C THR A 505 -17.18 -4.43 8.52
N ASP A 506 -16.24 -5.14 9.10
CA ASP A 506 -15.01 -5.52 8.42
C ASP A 506 -15.09 -6.98 7.98
N MET A 507 -14.37 -7.28 6.90
CA MET A 507 -14.44 -8.58 6.24
C MET A 507 -13.05 -9.12 5.93
N VAL A 508 -12.86 -10.42 6.13
CA VAL A 508 -11.77 -11.18 5.52
C VAL A 508 -12.33 -12.01 4.38
N VAL A 509 -11.78 -11.87 3.18
CA VAL A 509 -12.13 -12.70 2.01
C VAL A 509 -10.98 -13.68 1.77
N LEU A 510 -11.30 -14.96 1.83
CA LEU A 510 -10.37 -16.05 1.59
C LEU A 510 -10.58 -16.61 0.18
N PHE A 511 -9.46 -16.89 -0.48
CA PHE A 511 -9.37 -17.55 -1.77
C PHE A 511 -8.51 -18.82 -1.67
N GLY A 512 -8.67 -19.71 -2.65
CA GLY A 512 -7.82 -20.89 -2.83
C GLY A 512 -8.51 -22.18 -2.40
N SER A 513 -7.72 -23.12 -1.86
CA SER A 513 -8.19 -24.38 -1.31
C SER A 513 -7.22 -24.84 -0.21
N GLY A 514 -7.71 -25.54 0.82
CA GLY A 514 -6.88 -25.92 1.96
C GLY A 514 -7.48 -25.45 3.28
N SER A 515 -6.69 -25.48 4.35
CA SER A 515 -7.19 -25.15 5.69
C SER A 515 -6.47 -23.97 6.32
N PHE A 516 -7.22 -23.15 7.05
CA PHE A 516 -6.68 -22.13 7.91
C PHE A 516 -7.45 -22.06 9.23
N ASP A 517 -6.72 -21.89 10.33
CA ASP A 517 -7.28 -21.72 11.66
C ASP A 517 -7.08 -20.28 12.14
N LEU A 518 -8.17 -19.52 12.25
CA LEU A 518 -8.15 -18.12 12.71
C LEU A 518 -7.65 -17.97 14.15
N ASN A 519 -7.56 -19.05 14.92
CA ASN A 519 -6.91 -19.01 16.23
C ASN A 519 -5.39 -18.84 16.14
N THR A 520 -4.78 -19.19 14.99
CA THR A 520 -3.33 -19.12 14.78
C THR A 520 -2.81 -17.74 14.41
N LEU A 521 -3.68 -16.81 13.99
CA LEU A 521 -3.29 -15.43 13.69
C LEU A 521 -2.69 -14.76 14.94
N ALA A 522 -1.60 -14.03 14.74
CA ALA A 522 -0.94 -13.28 15.80
C ALA A 522 -1.88 -12.22 16.41
N THR A 523 -2.79 -11.64 15.61
CA THR A 523 -3.93 -10.85 16.09
C THR A 523 -5.09 -10.92 15.09
N LEU A 524 -6.31 -11.07 15.60
CA LEU A 524 -7.54 -10.90 14.84
C LEU A 524 -8.58 -10.24 15.75
N SER A 525 -9.00 -9.02 15.43
CA SER A 525 -9.98 -8.27 16.22
C SER A 525 -10.76 -7.27 15.36
N GLY A 526 -12.03 -7.02 15.71
CA GLY A 526 -12.90 -6.11 14.95
C GLY A 526 -13.10 -6.56 13.51
N VAL A 527 -13.20 -7.88 13.28
CA VAL A 527 -13.56 -8.46 11.98
C VAL A 527 -14.81 -9.29 12.21
N GLU A 528 -15.91 -8.90 11.58
CA GLU A 528 -17.22 -9.52 11.79
C GLU A 528 -17.56 -10.55 10.72
N ASN A 529 -17.00 -10.39 9.52
CA ASN A 529 -17.37 -11.21 8.36
C ASN A 529 -16.18 -11.98 7.80
N VAL A 530 -16.43 -13.21 7.36
CA VAL A 530 -15.50 -13.99 6.56
C VAL A 530 -16.20 -14.51 5.32
N THR A 531 -15.59 -14.33 4.15
CA THR A 531 -16.12 -14.88 2.89
C THR A 531 -15.15 -15.94 2.36
N LEU A 532 -15.68 -17.13 2.07
CA LEU A 532 -15.01 -18.26 1.45
C LEU A 532 -15.32 -18.25 -0.05
N SER A 533 -14.40 -17.73 -0.86
CA SER A 533 -14.60 -17.47 -2.30
C SER A 533 -14.09 -18.58 -3.21
N GLY A 534 -13.31 -19.52 -2.68
CA GLY A 534 -12.83 -20.71 -3.36
C GLY A 534 -13.74 -21.93 -3.16
N THR A 535 -13.19 -23.09 -3.51
CA THR A 535 -13.82 -24.40 -3.28
C THR A 535 -12.86 -25.27 -2.49
N GLY A 536 -13.37 -26.06 -1.54
CA GLY A 536 -12.49 -26.87 -0.69
C GLY A 536 -11.77 -26.07 0.39
N GLU A 537 -12.33 -24.94 0.81
CA GLU A 537 -11.77 -24.08 1.86
C GLU A 537 -12.24 -24.59 3.24
N ASN A 538 -11.28 -24.86 4.13
CA ASN A 538 -11.51 -25.41 5.46
C ASN A 538 -11.13 -24.37 6.52
N LEU A 539 -12.10 -23.63 7.00
CA LEU A 539 -11.90 -22.55 7.96
C LEU A 539 -12.24 -22.98 9.38
N THR A 540 -11.32 -22.79 10.33
CA THR A 540 -11.65 -22.84 11.77
C THR A 540 -11.83 -21.43 12.31
N LEU A 541 -12.99 -21.17 12.91
CA LEU A 541 -13.32 -19.87 13.47
C LEU A 541 -12.61 -19.62 14.79
N LYS A 542 -12.28 -18.34 15.04
CA LYS A 542 -11.63 -17.95 16.31
C LYS A 542 -12.59 -18.16 17.47
N SER A 543 -12.09 -18.75 18.56
CA SER A 543 -12.91 -18.99 19.74
C SER A 543 -13.37 -17.71 20.43
N GLY A 544 -14.62 -17.71 20.92
CA GLY A 544 -15.21 -16.61 21.67
C GLY A 544 -15.56 -15.36 20.86
N GLN A 545 -15.43 -15.39 19.53
CA GLN A 545 -15.86 -14.29 18.65
C GLN A 545 -17.13 -14.65 17.87
N THR A 546 -17.88 -13.62 17.51
CA THR A 546 -19.04 -13.74 16.62
C THR A 546 -18.60 -13.52 15.18
N PHE A 547 -18.90 -14.45 14.29
CA PHE A 547 -18.61 -14.33 12.86
C PHE A 547 -19.85 -14.57 12.02
N THR A 548 -19.97 -13.80 10.93
CA THR A 548 -20.79 -14.16 9.77
C THR A 548 -19.88 -14.74 8.70
N VAL A 549 -20.10 -16.01 8.35
CA VAL A 549 -19.34 -16.71 7.31
C VAL A 549 -20.23 -16.95 6.11
N ASN A 550 -19.79 -16.49 4.94
CA ASN A 550 -20.46 -16.76 3.67
C ASN A 550 -19.57 -17.63 2.79
N GLY A 551 -20.12 -18.68 2.17
CA GLY A 551 -19.32 -19.56 1.32
C GLY A 551 -20.05 -20.11 0.10
N GLY A 552 -19.25 -20.45 -0.92
CA GLY A 552 -19.65 -21.24 -2.08
C GLY A 552 -19.68 -22.74 -1.78
N SER A 553 -19.23 -23.55 -2.74
CA SER A 553 -19.33 -25.02 -2.70
C SER A 553 -18.07 -25.72 -2.17
N GLY A 554 -18.27 -26.86 -1.50
CA GLY A 554 -17.17 -27.74 -1.08
C GLY A 554 -16.43 -27.26 0.16
N ASN A 555 -17.00 -26.32 0.91
CA ASN A 555 -16.32 -25.66 2.02
C ASN A 555 -16.64 -26.33 3.37
N THR A 556 -15.67 -26.32 4.27
CA THR A 556 -15.84 -26.77 5.67
C THR A 556 -15.63 -25.62 6.63
N VAL A 557 -16.56 -25.40 7.55
CA VAL A 557 -16.41 -24.39 8.63
C VAL A 557 -16.48 -25.07 9.99
N ALA A 558 -15.40 -24.99 10.76
CA ALA A 558 -15.36 -25.44 12.15
C ALA A 558 -15.68 -24.28 13.11
N LEU A 559 -16.62 -24.50 14.04
CA LEU A 559 -17.11 -23.46 14.95
C LEU A 559 -16.18 -23.26 16.16
N GLY A 560 -15.99 -22.00 16.57
CA GLY A 560 -15.09 -21.62 17.67
C GLY A 560 -15.71 -21.55 19.07
N GLY A 561 -17.02 -21.80 19.22
CA GLY A 561 -17.75 -21.70 20.51
C GLY A 561 -18.34 -20.33 20.83
N GLY A 562 -18.14 -19.31 19.99
CA GLY A 562 -18.94 -18.07 19.99
C GLY A 562 -20.23 -18.21 19.17
N ILE A 563 -21.05 -17.16 19.09
CA ILE A 563 -22.24 -17.16 18.21
C ILE A 563 -21.78 -17.10 16.76
N ALA A 564 -22.17 -18.07 15.94
CA ALA A 564 -21.81 -18.12 14.53
C ALA A 564 -23.06 -17.97 13.63
N THR A 565 -22.96 -17.12 12.62
CA THR A 565 -23.87 -17.15 11.47
C THR A 565 -23.10 -17.72 10.29
N VAL A 566 -23.40 -18.95 9.87
CA VAL A 566 -22.75 -19.58 8.71
C VAL A 566 -23.81 -19.78 7.63
N THR A 567 -23.58 -19.16 6.47
CA THR A 567 -24.47 -19.24 5.32
C THR A 567 -23.69 -19.72 4.10
N PHE A 568 -23.98 -20.92 3.66
CA PHE A 568 -23.54 -21.41 2.36
C PHE A 568 -24.61 -21.13 1.31
N THR A 569 -24.18 -20.85 0.08
CA THR A 569 -25.08 -20.45 -1.02
C THR A 569 -25.30 -21.55 -2.06
N GLY A 570 -24.38 -22.52 -2.15
CA GLY A 570 -24.51 -23.65 -3.05
C GLY A 570 -23.43 -24.73 -2.86
N GLY A 571 -23.63 -25.88 -3.49
CA GLY A 571 -22.79 -27.07 -3.40
C GLY A 571 -22.90 -27.81 -2.06
N SER A 572 -22.19 -28.92 -1.95
CA SER A 572 -22.11 -29.70 -0.70
C SER A 572 -21.10 -29.08 0.25
N ASN A 573 -21.53 -28.65 1.43
CA ASN A 573 -20.67 -28.04 2.44
C ASN A 573 -20.76 -28.79 3.77
N THR A 574 -19.81 -28.50 4.66
CA THR A 574 -19.77 -29.11 5.99
C THR A 574 -19.62 -28.05 7.06
N ILE A 575 -20.45 -28.10 8.10
CA ILE A 575 -20.20 -27.41 9.36
C ILE A 575 -19.70 -28.44 10.37
N ASN A 576 -18.51 -28.22 10.91
CA ASN A 576 -17.94 -29.04 11.96
C ASN A 576 -18.18 -28.39 13.33
N ALA A 577 -19.15 -28.93 14.05
CA ALA A 577 -19.51 -28.54 15.41
C ALA A 577 -19.35 -29.73 16.38
N ALA A 578 -18.35 -30.58 16.13
CA ALA A 578 -18.07 -31.78 16.93
C ALA A 578 -17.42 -31.49 18.29
N ALA A 579 -16.90 -30.28 18.52
CA ALA A 579 -16.37 -29.90 19.82
C ALA A 579 -17.52 -29.62 20.80
N ILE A 580 -17.47 -30.21 22.01
CA ILE A 580 -18.52 -29.99 23.02
C ILE A 580 -18.64 -28.49 23.32
N GLY A 581 -19.85 -27.95 23.17
CA GLY A 581 -20.13 -26.52 23.38
C GLY A 581 -19.84 -25.62 22.19
N SER A 582 -19.55 -26.16 21.01
CA SER A 582 -19.35 -25.34 19.80
C SER A 582 -20.63 -24.80 19.19
N LEU A 583 -21.79 -25.43 19.45
CA LEU A 583 -23.11 -24.91 19.07
C LEU A 583 -23.71 -24.07 20.21
N ASN A 584 -24.23 -22.91 19.86
CA ASN A 584 -24.94 -21.98 20.73
C ASN A 584 -26.38 -21.76 20.24
N SER A 585 -27.31 -21.45 21.15
CA SER A 585 -28.70 -21.13 20.77
C SER A 585 -28.81 -19.89 19.88
N GLY A 586 -27.80 -19.02 19.89
CA GLY A 586 -27.69 -17.86 19.00
C GLY A 586 -27.25 -18.22 17.57
N ASP A 587 -26.77 -19.44 17.32
CA ASP A 587 -26.19 -19.81 16.03
C ASP A 587 -27.25 -19.86 14.92
N ARG A 588 -26.83 -19.41 13.74
CA ARG A 588 -27.65 -19.36 12.53
C ARG A 588 -26.93 -20.10 11.42
N LEU A 589 -27.33 -21.34 11.17
CA LEU A 589 -26.68 -22.22 10.20
C LEU A 589 -27.58 -22.41 8.97
N THR A 590 -27.04 -22.16 7.78
CA THR A 590 -27.73 -22.38 6.50
C THR A 590 -26.79 -23.10 5.53
N GLY A 591 -27.11 -24.32 5.12
CA GLY A 591 -26.31 -25.09 4.15
C GLY A 591 -26.55 -24.69 2.69
N GLY A 592 -27.71 -24.11 2.38
CA GLY A 592 -28.00 -23.58 1.05
C GLY A 592 -28.51 -24.67 0.10
N ASN A 593 -28.02 -24.66 -1.14
CA ASN A 593 -28.37 -25.67 -2.15
C ASN A 593 -27.27 -26.72 -2.23
N GLY A 594 -27.57 -28.00 -2.07
CA GLY A 594 -26.56 -29.03 -2.22
C GLY A 594 -26.84 -30.20 -1.30
N THR A 595 -25.78 -30.88 -0.89
CA THR A 595 -25.85 -31.89 0.16
C THR A 595 -24.96 -31.44 1.30
N ASP A 596 -25.58 -30.78 2.26
CA ASP A 596 -24.89 -30.11 3.36
C ASP A 596 -24.93 -30.95 4.62
N THR A 597 -23.80 -30.95 5.33
CA THR A 597 -23.55 -31.84 6.46
C THR A 597 -23.24 -31.04 7.71
N LEU A 598 -23.92 -31.36 8.82
CA LEU A 598 -23.57 -30.89 10.15
C LEU A 598 -22.94 -32.02 10.96
N ASN A 599 -21.67 -31.89 11.35
CA ASN A 599 -21.04 -32.81 12.30
C ASN A 599 -21.24 -32.27 13.73
N VAL A 600 -21.75 -33.11 14.63
CA VAL A 600 -22.09 -32.72 16.02
C VAL A 600 -21.69 -33.80 17.02
N ALA A 601 -21.46 -33.40 18.26
CA ALA A 601 -21.23 -34.29 19.40
C ALA A 601 -21.95 -33.78 20.66
N GLY A 602 -22.08 -34.64 21.66
CA GLY A 602 -22.69 -34.28 22.95
C GLY A 602 -24.20 -34.15 22.87
N VAL A 603 -24.79 -33.22 23.64
CA VAL A 603 -26.23 -32.97 23.69
C VAL A 603 -26.56 -31.77 22.80
N VAL A 604 -27.34 -32.00 21.75
CA VAL A 604 -27.71 -30.99 20.75
C VAL A 604 -29.22 -31.02 20.51
N ASP A 605 -29.85 -29.85 20.59
CA ASP A 605 -31.23 -29.65 20.14
C ASP A 605 -31.24 -28.65 18.99
N LEU A 606 -31.52 -29.11 17.78
CA LEU A 606 -31.55 -28.26 16.58
C LEU A 606 -32.71 -27.25 16.59
N ASN A 607 -33.73 -27.46 17.44
CA ASN A 607 -34.80 -26.50 17.64
C ASN A 607 -34.34 -25.30 18.49
N SER A 608 -33.26 -25.46 19.27
CA SER A 608 -32.70 -24.39 20.10
C SER A 608 -31.85 -23.38 19.32
N LEU A 609 -31.43 -23.72 18.10
CA LEU A 609 -30.64 -22.84 17.23
C LEU A 609 -31.51 -21.72 16.65
N ALA A 610 -30.97 -20.49 16.61
CA ALA A 610 -31.66 -19.32 16.06
C ALA A 610 -32.02 -19.47 14.58
N ALA A 611 -31.23 -20.23 13.81
CA ALA A 611 -31.62 -20.75 12.51
C ALA A 611 -30.88 -22.05 12.19
N PHE A 612 -31.56 -22.97 11.51
CA PHE A 612 -30.99 -24.21 11.00
C PHE A 612 -31.80 -24.64 9.78
N ASN A 613 -31.26 -24.42 8.58
CA ASN A 613 -31.98 -24.63 7.30
C ASN A 613 -31.04 -25.20 6.22
N GLY A 614 -31.59 -25.94 5.27
CA GLY A 614 -30.84 -26.43 4.10
C GLY A 614 -29.69 -27.36 4.47
N PHE A 615 -29.91 -28.28 5.43
CA PHE A 615 -29.00 -29.38 5.73
C PHE A 615 -29.73 -30.68 5.46
N GLU A 616 -29.05 -31.63 4.83
CA GLU A 616 -29.58 -32.95 4.54
C GLU A 616 -29.00 -34.00 5.48
N ASN A 617 -27.73 -33.82 5.88
CA ASN A 617 -27.00 -34.81 6.67
C ASN A 617 -26.57 -34.27 8.03
N ILE A 618 -26.64 -35.14 9.03
CA ILE A 618 -26.11 -34.92 10.36
C ILE A 618 -25.25 -36.12 10.75
N ASN A 619 -23.99 -35.89 11.08
CA ASN A 619 -23.12 -36.93 11.61
C ASN A 619 -22.95 -36.74 13.11
N LEU A 620 -23.27 -37.77 13.89
CA LEU A 620 -23.01 -37.80 15.32
C LEU A 620 -21.62 -38.38 15.58
N THR A 621 -20.68 -37.47 15.79
CA THR A 621 -19.26 -37.79 16.02
C THR A 621 -18.99 -37.88 17.51
N GLY A 622 -19.31 -39.02 18.12
CA GLY A 622 -19.08 -39.26 19.55
C GLY A 622 -19.79 -40.50 20.06
N THR A 623 -19.50 -40.87 21.31
CA THR A 623 -20.23 -41.92 22.05
C THR A 623 -21.17 -41.26 23.05
N GLY A 624 -22.43 -41.69 23.14
CA GLY A 624 -23.36 -41.12 24.11
C GLY A 624 -23.94 -39.76 23.73
N ALA A 625 -23.91 -39.37 22.45
CA ALA A 625 -24.49 -38.11 22.00
C ALA A 625 -26.03 -38.21 22.01
N SER A 626 -26.68 -37.09 22.32
CA SER A 626 -28.14 -36.95 22.25
C SER A 626 -28.47 -35.85 21.25
N LEU A 627 -29.22 -36.17 20.21
CA LEU A 627 -29.64 -35.25 19.16
C LEU A 627 -31.15 -35.14 19.10
N THR A 628 -31.69 -33.92 19.16
CA THR A 628 -33.09 -33.65 18.82
C THR A 628 -33.15 -33.00 17.45
N LEU A 629 -33.86 -33.64 16.52
CA LEU A 629 -34.05 -33.16 15.16
C LEU A 629 -35.03 -31.99 15.09
N LYS A 630 -34.91 -31.21 14.02
CA LYS A 630 -35.76 -30.04 13.80
C LYS A 630 -37.07 -30.45 13.15
N ASN A 631 -38.17 -29.87 13.61
CA ASN A 631 -39.48 -30.14 13.01
C ASN A 631 -39.57 -29.65 11.55
N GLY A 632 -40.21 -30.44 10.70
CA GLY A 632 -40.49 -30.09 9.30
C GLY A 632 -39.32 -30.21 8.34
N GLN A 633 -38.23 -30.90 8.72
CA GLN A 633 -37.08 -31.18 7.86
C GLN A 633 -36.90 -32.69 7.68
N ASN A 634 -36.40 -33.10 6.52
CA ASN A 634 -36.06 -34.49 6.24
C ASN A 634 -34.55 -34.65 6.45
N LEU A 635 -34.14 -35.25 7.58
CA LEU A 635 -32.72 -35.31 7.95
C LEU A 635 -32.20 -36.75 7.91
N THR A 636 -31.00 -36.92 7.37
CA THR A 636 -30.24 -38.18 7.45
C THR A 636 -29.23 -38.09 8.58
N VAL A 637 -29.41 -38.90 9.61
CA VAL A 637 -28.53 -39.00 10.77
C VAL A 637 -27.67 -40.24 10.66
N ASN A 638 -26.34 -40.06 10.67
CA ASN A 638 -25.38 -41.15 10.76
C ASN A 638 -24.73 -41.13 12.15
N GLY A 639 -24.99 -42.15 12.96
CA GLY A 639 -24.51 -42.24 14.34
C GLY A 639 -23.56 -43.39 14.62
N GLY A 640 -22.54 -43.10 15.42
CA GLY A 640 -21.66 -44.10 16.03
C GLY A 640 -22.31 -44.82 17.21
N ALA A 641 -21.51 -45.23 18.19
CA ALA A 641 -21.95 -46.07 19.31
C ALA A 641 -22.66 -45.31 20.44
N GLY A 642 -23.84 -45.81 20.86
CA GLY A 642 -24.46 -45.44 22.14
C GLY A 642 -25.23 -44.13 22.12
N ASN A 643 -25.79 -43.74 20.97
CA ASN A 643 -26.39 -42.43 20.76
C ASN A 643 -27.92 -42.46 20.94
N THR A 644 -28.49 -41.32 21.32
CA THR A 644 -29.94 -41.09 21.37
C THR A 644 -30.33 -40.08 20.31
N VAL A 645 -31.30 -40.39 19.45
CA VAL A 645 -31.87 -39.47 18.45
C VAL A 645 -33.36 -39.29 18.73
N THR A 646 -33.81 -38.06 18.91
CA THR A 646 -35.23 -37.70 19.01
C THR A 646 -35.69 -37.14 17.68
N LEU A 647 -36.68 -37.79 17.04
CA LEU A 647 -37.16 -37.44 15.71
C LEU A 647 -37.93 -36.12 15.68
N GLY A 648 -37.94 -35.47 14.50
CA GLY A 648 -38.79 -34.32 14.19
C GLY A 648 -40.02 -34.75 13.38
N THR A 649 -40.88 -33.80 12.99
CA THR A 649 -42.10 -34.11 12.20
C THR A 649 -41.88 -34.33 10.69
N GLY A 650 -40.63 -34.53 10.23
CA GLY A 650 -40.30 -34.75 8.81
C GLY A 650 -40.00 -36.21 8.50
N ASN A 651 -39.65 -36.53 7.24
CA ASN A 651 -39.25 -37.88 6.84
C ASN A 651 -37.77 -38.08 7.16
N ASP A 652 -37.48 -38.64 8.32
CA ASP A 652 -36.14 -38.74 8.87
C ASP A 652 -35.53 -40.12 8.57
N THR A 653 -34.25 -40.15 8.20
CA THR A 653 -33.46 -41.37 8.07
C THR A 653 -32.45 -41.42 9.20
N VAL A 654 -32.52 -42.41 10.09
CA VAL A 654 -31.55 -42.59 11.18
C VAL A 654 -30.84 -43.92 11.01
N THR A 655 -29.53 -43.88 10.83
CA THR A 655 -28.69 -45.07 10.72
C THR A 655 -27.62 -45.06 11.80
N PHE A 656 -27.67 -46.06 12.67
CA PHE A 656 -26.63 -46.37 13.63
C PHE A 656 -25.78 -47.54 13.16
N VAL A 657 -24.53 -47.59 13.64
CA VAL A 657 -23.57 -48.64 13.26
C VAL A 657 -23.44 -49.72 14.33
N SER A 658 -23.37 -49.36 15.62
CA SER A 658 -23.06 -50.31 16.72
C SER A 658 -23.50 -49.79 18.09
N ALA A 659 -23.29 -50.59 19.15
CA ALA A 659 -23.71 -50.38 20.54
C ALA A 659 -25.24 -50.23 20.72
N THR A 660 -25.69 -50.02 21.96
CA THR A 660 -27.12 -49.80 22.26
C THR A 660 -27.48 -48.34 22.02
N ASN A 661 -28.26 -48.08 21.00
CA ASN A 661 -28.76 -46.76 20.63
C ASN A 661 -30.26 -46.64 20.94
N GLN A 662 -30.74 -45.41 20.93
CA GLN A 662 -32.13 -45.10 21.18
C GLN A 662 -32.68 -44.13 20.14
N VAL A 663 -33.85 -44.43 19.59
CA VAL A 663 -34.68 -43.46 18.88
C VAL A 663 -35.88 -43.10 19.75
N ASN A 664 -36.07 -41.82 20.02
CA ASN A 664 -37.28 -41.29 20.66
C ASN A 664 -38.21 -40.73 19.59
N ALA A 665 -39.47 -41.15 19.61
CA ALA A 665 -40.48 -40.64 18.69
C ALA A 665 -41.84 -40.48 19.35
N THR A 666 -42.72 -39.71 18.70
CA THR A 666 -44.08 -39.44 19.14
C THR A 666 -45.06 -39.89 18.07
N ILE A 667 -46.14 -40.58 18.46
CA ILE A 667 -47.26 -40.92 17.58
C ILE A 667 -48.51 -40.12 17.94
N GLY A 668 -49.41 -39.91 16.97
CA GLY A 668 -50.65 -39.15 17.17
C GLY A 668 -50.59 -37.68 16.73
N PRO A 669 -51.35 -36.78 17.37
CA PRO A 669 -51.27 -35.35 17.10
C PRO A 669 -49.85 -34.83 17.31
N GLY A 670 -49.26 -34.22 16.28
CA GLY A 670 -47.86 -33.78 16.31
C GLY A 670 -46.84 -34.92 16.21
N ALA A 671 -47.20 -36.03 15.54
CA ALA A 671 -46.32 -37.18 15.37
C ALA A 671 -44.97 -36.81 14.78
N THR A 672 -43.92 -37.38 15.36
CA THR A 672 -42.56 -37.37 14.84
C THR A 672 -42.14 -38.72 14.26
N LEU A 673 -42.99 -39.75 14.39
CA LEU A 673 -42.86 -41.01 13.66
C LEU A 673 -43.92 -41.08 12.56
N ASN A 674 -43.51 -41.29 11.31
CA ASN A 674 -44.37 -41.34 10.14
C ASN A 674 -43.88 -42.39 9.13
N SER A 675 -44.69 -42.72 8.11
CA SER A 675 -44.36 -43.76 7.13
C SER A 675 -43.15 -43.44 6.23
N GLY A 676 -42.76 -42.16 6.15
CA GLY A 676 -41.58 -41.71 5.42
C GLY A 676 -40.27 -41.97 6.16
N ASP A 677 -40.31 -42.28 7.45
CA ASP A 677 -39.10 -42.48 8.25
C ASP A 677 -38.42 -43.81 7.94
N ALA A 678 -37.09 -43.80 7.99
CA ALA A 678 -36.22 -44.94 7.78
C ALA A 678 -35.27 -45.11 8.97
N LEU A 679 -35.48 -46.12 9.80
CA LEU A 679 -34.73 -46.33 11.04
C LEU A 679 -33.93 -47.63 10.97
N SER A 680 -32.63 -47.53 11.25
CA SER A 680 -31.71 -48.68 11.38
C SER A 680 -30.90 -48.56 12.68
N GLY A 681 -31.15 -49.45 13.64
CA GLY A 681 -30.45 -49.52 14.94
C GLY A 681 -29.01 -50.05 14.86
N GLY A 682 -28.68 -50.76 13.79
CA GLY A 682 -27.33 -51.30 13.58
C GLY A 682 -27.16 -52.67 14.22
N ILE A 683 -25.97 -52.92 14.79
CA ILE A 683 -25.68 -54.15 15.55
C ILE A 683 -25.79 -53.87 17.06
N ASN A 684 -26.23 -54.89 17.81
CA ASN A 684 -26.54 -54.92 19.25
C ASN A 684 -28.02 -54.72 19.55
N SER A 685 -28.35 -54.28 20.76
CA SER A 685 -29.72 -54.20 21.24
C SER A 685 -30.14 -52.74 21.29
N ASP A 686 -31.01 -52.32 20.38
CA ASP A 686 -31.43 -50.95 20.19
C ASP A 686 -32.88 -50.73 20.62
N LEU A 687 -33.20 -49.50 20.99
CA LEU A 687 -34.49 -49.11 21.56
C LEU A 687 -35.22 -48.09 20.69
N LEU A 688 -36.46 -48.41 20.29
CA LEU A 688 -37.43 -47.43 19.83
C LEU A 688 -38.36 -47.05 20.99
N ASN A 689 -38.23 -45.84 21.52
CA ASN A 689 -39.11 -45.31 22.56
C ASN A 689 -40.20 -44.44 21.95
N ILE A 690 -41.46 -44.85 22.11
CA ILE A 690 -42.64 -44.21 21.53
C ILE A 690 -43.47 -43.55 22.64
N SER A 691 -43.73 -42.26 22.46
CA SER A 691 -44.60 -41.45 23.31
C SER A 691 -45.86 -40.98 22.55
N GLY A 692 -46.70 -40.13 23.15
CA GLY A 692 -47.93 -39.61 22.52
C GLY A 692 -49.16 -40.51 22.67
N SER A 693 -50.12 -40.44 21.75
CA SER A 693 -51.37 -41.21 21.80
C SER A 693 -51.93 -41.41 20.41
N GLY A 694 -52.44 -42.58 20.07
CA GLY A 694 -52.93 -42.89 18.72
C GLY A 694 -52.38 -44.21 18.21
N SER A 695 -52.50 -44.45 16.90
CA SER A 695 -52.07 -45.70 16.27
C SER A 695 -50.90 -45.51 15.31
N PHE A 696 -49.97 -46.45 15.28
CA PHE A 696 -48.91 -46.51 14.26
C PHE A 696 -48.63 -47.95 13.84
N ASP A 697 -48.32 -48.16 12.55
CA ASP A 697 -47.95 -49.46 12.00
C ASP A 697 -46.48 -49.43 11.56
N LEU A 698 -45.61 -50.20 12.24
CA LEU A 698 -44.19 -50.26 11.91
C LEU A 698 -43.93 -50.84 10.51
N ASN A 699 -44.90 -51.54 9.90
CA ASN A 699 -44.79 -51.99 8.52
C ASN A 699 -44.91 -50.86 7.51
N SER A 700 -45.42 -49.69 7.92
CA SER A 700 -45.52 -48.51 7.07
C SER A 700 -44.22 -47.72 6.95
N LEU A 701 -43.23 -47.97 7.81
CA LEU A 701 -41.92 -47.31 7.76
C LEU A 701 -41.18 -47.67 6.47
N ALA A 702 -40.46 -46.70 5.90
CA ALA A 702 -39.63 -46.90 4.71
C ALA A 702 -38.52 -47.92 4.97
N THR A 703 -37.97 -47.92 6.18
CA THR A 703 -37.08 -48.97 6.69
C THR A 703 -37.22 -49.04 8.21
N PHE A 704 -37.23 -50.25 8.76
CA PHE A 704 -37.15 -50.49 10.18
C PHE A 704 -36.35 -51.77 10.40
N THR A 705 -35.09 -51.66 10.82
CA THR A 705 -34.18 -52.81 10.99
C THR A 705 -33.25 -52.61 12.18
N GLY A 706 -32.77 -53.71 12.78
CA GLY A 706 -31.80 -53.65 13.88
C GLY A 706 -32.32 -52.98 15.15
N PHE A 707 -33.65 -52.99 15.36
CA PHE A 707 -34.26 -52.64 16.64
C PHE A 707 -34.87 -53.90 17.24
N GLU A 708 -34.54 -54.19 18.49
CA GLU A 708 -35.02 -55.36 19.21
C GLU A 708 -36.03 -54.96 20.29
N ASN A 709 -35.91 -53.76 20.85
CA ASN A 709 -36.74 -53.30 21.95
C ASN A 709 -37.60 -52.11 21.56
N ILE A 710 -38.83 -52.10 22.07
CA ILE A 710 -39.77 -51.01 21.93
C ILE A 710 -40.32 -50.66 23.31
N LEU A 711 -40.26 -49.39 23.68
CA LEU A 711 -40.87 -48.87 24.91
C LEU A 711 -42.07 -47.99 24.57
N LEU A 712 -43.25 -48.34 25.06
CA LEU A 712 -44.45 -47.49 24.98
C LEU A 712 -44.56 -46.64 26.26
N SER A 713 -44.08 -45.39 26.18
CA SER A 713 -44.05 -44.47 27.30
C SER A 713 -45.40 -43.78 27.52
N GLY A 714 -46.13 -44.17 28.58
CA GLY A 714 -47.48 -43.68 28.88
C GLY A 714 -48.59 -44.59 28.34
N GLY A 715 -49.84 -44.10 28.30
CA GLY A 715 -51.00 -44.85 27.81
C GLY A 715 -51.59 -44.32 26.50
N GLY A 716 -52.58 -45.04 25.95
CA GLY A 716 -53.37 -44.62 24.79
C GLY A 716 -52.71 -44.87 23.43
N LYS A 717 -51.73 -45.77 23.35
CA LYS A 717 -51.01 -46.10 22.10
C LYS A 717 -51.50 -47.42 21.53
N SER A 718 -51.63 -47.49 20.21
CA SER A 718 -51.88 -48.71 19.46
C SER A 718 -50.71 -48.93 18.48
N LEU A 719 -49.94 -50.00 18.64
CA LEU A 719 -48.76 -50.26 17.80
C LEU A 719 -48.89 -51.59 17.08
N THR A 720 -48.78 -51.58 15.75
CA THR A 720 -48.60 -52.82 14.97
C THR A 720 -47.11 -53.09 14.77
N LEU A 721 -46.68 -54.30 15.12
CA LEU A 721 -45.28 -54.73 15.05
C LEU A 721 -44.84 -55.09 13.63
N LYS A 722 -43.53 -54.99 13.37
CA LYS A 722 -42.97 -55.24 12.04
C LYS A 722 -43.00 -56.73 11.71
N ASN A 723 -43.55 -57.09 10.56
CA ASN A 723 -43.54 -58.47 10.09
C ASN A 723 -42.11 -58.98 9.84
N GLY A 724 -41.83 -60.20 10.28
CA GLY A 724 -40.56 -60.90 10.11
C GLY A 724 -39.46 -60.52 11.11
N GLN A 725 -39.75 -59.71 12.12
CA GLN A 725 -38.80 -59.33 13.18
C GLN A 725 -39.30 -59.79 14.55
N ASN A 726 -38.38 -60.19 15.42
CA ASN A 726 -38.70 -60.55 16.80
C ASN A 726 -38.57 -59.29 17.67
N LEU A 727 -39.69 -58.71 18.09
CA LEU A 727 -39.69 -57.44 18.82
C LEU A 727 -40.13 -57.62 20.28
N ALA A 728 -39.42 -56.95 21.19
CA ALA A 728 -39.74 -56.92 22.61
C ALA A 728 -40.38 -55.57 22.97
N VAL A 729 -41.68 -55.58 23.26
CA VAL A 729 -42.45 -54.40 23.68
C VAL A 729 -42.61 -54.37 25.19
N SER A 730 -42.21 -53.28 25.82
CA SER A 730 -42.53 -52.95 27.21
C SER A 730 -43.49 -51.77 27.26
N ALA A 731 -44.57 -51.88 28.03
CA ALA A 731 -45.62 -50.87 28.06
C ALA A 731 -46.32 -50.74 29.42
N GLY A 732 -46.83 -49.54 29.72
CA GLY A 732 -47.70 -49.28 30.86
C GLY A 732 -49.18 -49.49 30.54
N SER A 733 -50.07 -48.85 31.30
CA SER A 733 -51.53 -48.96 31.16
C SER A 733 -52.09 -48.32 29.90
N GLY A 734 -53.16 -48.90 29.34
CA GLY A 734 -53.99 -48.29 28.31
C GLY A 734 -53.43 -48.44 26.90
N ASN A 735 -52.57 -49.44 26.66
CA ASN A 735 -51.92 -49.63 25.36
C ASN A 735 -52.45 -50.88 24.64
N SER A 736 -52.40 -50.86 23.31
CA SER A 736 -52.75 -51.96 22.43
C SER A 736 -51.55 -52.33 21.56
N VAL A 737 -51.20 -53.60 21.46
CA VAL A 737 -50.11 -54.09 20.60
C VAL A 737 -50.64 -55.14 19.63
N THR A 738 -50.55 -54.88 18.33
CA THR A 738 -50.86 -55.87 17.29
C THR A 738 -49.57 -56.59 16.90
N LEU A 739 -49.53 -57.91 17.07
CA LEU A 739 -48.33 -58.72 16.81
C LEU A 739 -47.96 -58.75 15.32
N GLY A 740 -46.67 -58.95 15.03
CA GLY A 740 -46.16 -59.21 13.70
C GLY A 740 -45.95 -60.70 13.47
N THR A 741 -45.48 -61.10 12.29
CA THR A 741 -45.20 -62.53 12.00
C THR A 741 -43.91 -63.07 12.66
N GLY A 742 -43.25 -62.31 13.53
CA GLY A 742 -42.06 -62.74 14.27
C GLY A 742 -42.41 -63.47 15.56
N ASN A 743 -41.38 -63.82 16.34
CA ASN A 743 -41.55 -64.27 17.72
C ASN A 743 -41.44 -63.07 18.65
N ASP A 744 -42.58 -62.49 19.01
CA ASP A 744 -42.68 -61.22 19.71
C ASP A 744 -42.81 -61.42 21.22
N THR A 745 -42.21 -60.51 22.00
CA THR A 745 -42.39 -60.45 23.45
C THR A 745 -43.16 -59.18 23.79
N VAL A 746 -44.34 -59.30 24.40
CA VAL A 746 -45.13 -58.15 24.87
C VAL A 746 -45.28 -58.22 26.37
N SER A 747 -44.83 -57.17 27.06
CA SER A 747 -44.91 -57.05 28.51
C SER A 747 -45.55 -55.75 28.95
N PHE A 748 -46.74 -55.89 29.54
CA PHE A 748 -47.45 -54.81 30.20
C PHE A 748 -47.19 -54.87 31.71
N THR A 749 -47.02 -53.70 32.33
CA THR A 749 -46.76 -53.64 33.78
C THR A 749 -48.04 -53.55 34.60
N ALA A 750 -49.05 -52.82 34.12
CA ALA A 750 -50.33 -52.62 34.81
C ALA A 750 -51.43 -52.06 33.88
N GLY A 751 -52.68 -52.04 34.36
CA GLY A 751 -53.80 -51.32 33.76
C GLY A 751 -54.66 -52.16 32.81
N SER A 752 -55.36 -51.50 31.89
CA SER A 752 -56.16 -52.20 30.87
C SER A 752 -55.46 -52.14 29.51
N ASN A 753 -54.98 -53.28 29.02
CA ASN A 753 -54.23 -53.36 27.75
C ASN A 753 -54.81 -54.41 26.81
N SER A 754 -54.41 -54.34 25.54
CA SER A 754 -54.82 -55.32 24.52
C SER A 754 -53.62 -55.82 23.73
N VAL A 755 -53.61 -57.11 23.43
CA VAL A 755 -52.79 -57.68 22.36
C VAL A 755 -53.73 -58.12 21.25
N ASN A 756 -53.47 -57.73 20.01
CA ASN A 756 -54.22 -58.19 18.85
C ASN A 756 -53.35 -59.13 18.00
N ALA A 757 -53.88 -60.25 17.55
CA ALA A 757 -53.13 -61.19 16.74
C ALA A 757 -54.00 -61.92 15.71
N ILE A 758 -53.35 -62.48 14.69
CA ILE A 758 -53.96 -63.27 13.64
C ILE A 758 -53.51 -64.73 13.78
N ILE A 759 -54.43 -65.69 13.63
CA ILE A 759 -54.13 -67.13 13.54
C ILE A 759 -54.45 -67.65 12.13
N GLY A 760 -53.89 -68.80 11.78
CA GLY A 760 -54.07 -69.41 10.45
C GLY A 760 -53.13 -68.83 9.38
N ALA A 761 -53.65 -68.53 8.19
CA ALA A 761 -52.83 -68.03 7.09
C ALA A 761 -52.35 -66.59 7.36
N GLY A 762 -51.03 -66.39 7.35
CA GLY A 762 -50.43 -65.10 7.72
C GLY A 762 -50.44 -64.83 9.23
N ALA A 763 -50.39 -65.90 10.04
CA ALA A 763 -50.42 -65.81 11.49
C ALA A 763 -49.37 -64.84 12.06
N THR A 764 -49.82 -64.03 13.02
CA THR A 764 -48.99 -63.18 13.85
C THR A 764 -48.95 -63.64 15.30
N LEU A 765 -49.80 -64.60 15.69
CA LEU A 765 -49.65 -65.34 16.95
C LEU A 765 -48.87 -66.64 16.69
N ASN A 766 -47.67 -66.74 17.25
CA ASN A 766 -46.73 -67.83 17.05
C ASN A 766 -46.36 -68.50 18.38
N ALA A 767 -45.97 -69.78 18.34
CA ALA A 767 -45.53 -70.50 19.55
C ALA A 767 -44.32 -69.84 20.25
N GLY A 768 -43.49 -69.10 19.51
CA GLY A 768 -42.37 -68.36 20.08
C GLY A 768 -42.75 -67.09 20.85
N ASP A 769 -44.01 -66.65 20.78
CA ASP A 769 -44.43 -65.39 21.40
C ASP A 769 -44.51 -65.49 22.92
N ARG A 770 -44.20 -64.37 23.58
CA ARG A 770 -44.18 -64.23 25.04
C ARG A 770 -45.04 -63.06 25.44
N LEU A 771 -46.26 -63.33 25.90
CA LEU A 771 -47.23 -62.30 26.25
C LEU A 771 -47.43 -62.25 27.76
N THR A 772 -47.30 -61.07 28.34
CA THR A 772 -47.55 -60.82 29.77
C THR A 772 -48.41 -59.56 29.95
N GLY A 773 -49.64 -59.71 30.47
CA GLY A 773 -50.58 -58.60 30.67
C GLY A 773 -50.31 -57.77 31.94
N GLY A 774 -49.59 -58.35 32.91
CA GLY A 774 -49.27 -57.66 34.16
C GLY A 774 -50.44 -57.67 35.13
N SER A 775 -50.68 -56.54 35.81
CA SER A 775 -51.80 -56.40 36.75
C SER A 775 -52.91 -55.50 36.20
N GLY A 776 -54.13 -55.98 36.08
CA GLY A 776 -55.26 -55.13 35.67
C GLY A 776 -56.30 -55.90 34.87
N THR A 777 -56.61 -55.43 33.66
CA THR A 777 -57.58 -56.10 32.79
C THR A 777 -57.05 -56.12 31.37
N ASP A 778 -56.42 -57.21 31.02
CA ASP A 778 -55.67 -57.38 29.79
C ASP A 778 -56.38 -58.36 28.87
N THR A 779 -56.46 -58.00 27.59
CA THR A 779 -57.26 -58.71 26.59
C THR A 779 -56.38 -59.21 25.45
N LEU A 780 -56.46 -60.49 25.10
CA LEU A 780 -55.92 -61.01 23.85
C LEU A 780 -57.04 -61.09 22.81
N SER A 781 -57.01 -60.27 21.78
CA SER A 781 -57.95 -60.33 20.66
C SER A 781 -57.35 -61.11 19.49
N ILE A 782 -58.05 -62.14 19.02
CA ILE A 782 -57.61 -63.07 17.98
C ILE A 782 -58.57 -63.00 16.79
N SER A 783 -58.00 -63.02 15.59
CA SER A 783 -58.74 -63.05 14.32
C SER A 783 -58.09 -64.01 13.31
N GLY A 784 -58.81 -64.35 12.24
CA GLY A 784 -58.31 -65.16 11.13
C GLY A 784 -58.72 -66.64 11.25
N PRO A 785 -59.21 -67.27 10.16
CA PRO A 785 -59.67 -68.65 10.22
C PRO A 785 -58.48 -69.61 10.43
N GLY A 786 -58.55 -70.47 11.44
CA GLY A 786 -57.47 -71.37 11.82
C GLY A 786 -57.56 -71.86 13.25
N SER A 787 -56.61 -72.71 13.66
CA SER A 787 -56.54 -73.21 15.04
C SER A 787 -55.25 -72.76 15.74
N PHE A 788 -55.34 -72.39 17.01
CA PHE A 788 -54.18 -72.07 17.85
C PHE A 788 -54.35 -72.60 19.27
N ASP A 789 -53.25 -73.10 19.84
CA ASP A 789 -53.19 -73.60 21.22
C ASP A 789 -52.37 -72.63 22.08
N LEU A 790 -52.99 -71.96 23.06
CA LEU A 790 -52.31 -71.02 23.95
C LEU A 790 -51.26 -71.69 24.86
N ASN A 791 -51.29 -73.02 25.01
CA ASN A 791 -50.22 -73.77 25.67
C ASN A 791 -48.92 -73.76 24.87
N SER A 792 -49.00 -73.55 23.55
CA SER A 792 -47.82 -73.48 22.68
C SER A 792 -47.03 -72.18 22.81
N LEU A 793 -47.62 -71.12 23.39
CA LEU A 793 -46.94 -69.84 23.62
C LEU A 793 -45.79 -69.98 24.63
N ALA A 794 -44.62 -69.46 24.25
CA ALA A 794 -43.43 -69.43 25.09
C ALA A 794 -43.65 -68.73 26.44
N ALA A 795 -44.57 -67.77 26.50
CA ALA A 795 -45.18 -67.29 27.75
C ALA A 795 -46.58 -66.69 27.48
N PHE A 796 -47.52 -66.91 28.40
CA PHE A 796 -48.84 -66.28 28.41
C PHE A 796 -49.31 -66.19 29.85
N THR A 797 -49.25 -65.01 30.45
CA THR A 797 -49.61 -64.79 31.87
C THR A 797 -50.23 -63.41 32.10
N GLY A 798 -51.12 -63.28 33.09
CA GLY A 798 -51.71 -62.00 33.47
C GLY A 798 -52.66 -61.41 32.44
N PHE A 799 -53.31 -62.26 31.63
CA PHE A 799 -54.45 -61.87 30.81
C PHE A 799 -55.73 -62.33 31.47
N GLU A 800 -56.77 -61.50 31.41
CA GLU A 800 -58.09 -61.82 31.97
C GLU A 800 -59.08 -62.16 30.86
N ASN A 801 -58.93 -61.59 29.67
CA ASN A 801 -59.89 -61.74 28.58
C ASN A 801 -59.24 -62.27 27.30
N VAL A 802 -60.02 -63.05 26.53
CA VAL A 802 -59.69 -63.41 25.14
C VAL A 802 -60.90 -63.12 24.25
N ASN A 803 -60.72 -62.35 23.20
CA ASN A 803 -61.76 -62.07 22.22
C ASN A 803 -61.47 -62.82 20.92
N LEU A 804 -62.44 -63.57 20.38
CA LEU A 804 -62.38 -64.11 19.01
C LEU A 804 -63.26 -63.23 18.12
N THR A 805 -62.61 -62.44 17.26
CA THR A 805 -63.24 -61.30 16.57
C THR A 805 -63.62 -61.55 15.11
N GLY A 806 -63.15 -62.64 14.50
CA GLY A 806 -63.52 -63.03 13.13
C GLY A 806 -64.47 -64.23 13.09
N THR A 807 -64.40 -65.00 12.00
CA THR A 807 -65.16 -66.25 11.83
C THR A 807 -64.24 -67.43 11.47
N GLY A 808 -64.45 -68.58 12.11
CA GLY A 808 -63.68 -69.80 11.88
C GLY A 808 -62.40 -69.94 12.74
N GLU A 809 -62.24 -69.11 13.76
CA GLU A 809 -61.19 -69.22 14.77
C GLU A 809 -61.45 -70.43 15.68
N SER A 810 -60.42 -71.26 15.91
CA SER A 810 -60.44 -72.37 16.86
C SER A 810 -59.34 -72.18 17.90
N LEU A 811 -59.69 -71.91 19.14
CA LEU A 811 -58.73 -71.61 20.21
C LEU A 811 -58.75 -72.69 21.29
N THR A 812 -57.58 -73.22 21.64
CA THR A 812 -57.39 -74.00 22.89
C THR A 812 -56.83 -73.10 23.98
N LEU A 813 -57.50 -73.04 25.13
CA LEU A 813 -57.08 -72.22 26.26
C LEU A 813 -55.86 -72.81 26.98
N ARG A 814 -55.09 -71.94 27.64
CA ARG A 814 -53.89 -72.33 28.38
C ARG A 814 -54.28 -73.00 29.69
N ASN A 815 -53.70 -74.16 29.95
CA ASN A 815 -53.94 -74.94 31.16
C ASN A 815 -53.69 -74.12 32.44
N GLY A 816 -54.65 -74.13 33.35
CA GLY A 816 -54.60 -73.49 34.66
C GLY A 816 -54.79 -71.98 34.66
N GLN A 817 -55.38 -71.40 33.61
CA GLN A 817 -55.68 -69.96 33.55
C GLN A 817 -57.18 -69.68 33.49
N ASN A 818 -57.61 -68.70 34.30
CA ASN A 818 -59.00 -68.25 34.34
C ASN A 818 -59.17 -67.09 33.37
N LEU A 819 -59.72 -67.38 32.19
CA LEU A 819 -59.96 -66.41 31.12
C LEU A 819 -61.45 -66.20 30.89
N ALA A 820 -61.85 -64.97 30.61
CA ALA A 820 -63.15 -64.67 30.04
C ALA A 820 -63.03 -64.67 28.52
N VAL A 821 -63.72 -65.57 27.84
CA VAL A 821 -63.66 -65.69 26.38
C VAL A 821 -64.93 -65.13 25.77
N ASN A 822 -64.79 -64.13 24.91
CA ASN A 822 -65.88 -63.60 24.10
C ASN A 822 -65.69 -64.04 22.64
N ALA A 823 -66.53 -64.94 22.15
CA ALA A 823 -66.44 -65.42 20.77
C ALA A 823 -67.65 -64.96 19.95
N GLY A 824 -67.37 -64.33 18.81
CA GLY A 824 -68.37 -64.05 17.76
C GLY A 824 -68.74 -65.30 16.96
N SER A 825 -69.62 -65.15 15.97
CA SER A 825 -70.20 -66.27 15.19
C SER A 825 -69.18 -67.14 14.44
N GLY A 826 -69.38 -68.45 14.49
CA GLY A 826 -68.63 -69.45 13.72
C GLY A 826 -67.30 -69.85 14.35
N ASN A 827 -67.13 -69.65 15.65
CA ASN A 827 -65.87 -69.86 16.35
C ASN A 827 -65.91 -71.06 17.29
N SER A 828 -64.75 -71.66 17.56
CA SER A 828 -64.61 -72.79 18.46
C SER A 828 -63.63 -72.50 19.61
N VAL A 829 -64.04 -72.83 20.83
CA VAL A 829 -63.21 -72.69 22.04
C VAL A 829 -63.11 -74.05 22.74
N THR A 830 -61.87 -74.50 22.97
CA THR A 830 -61.55 -75.71 23.73
C THR A 830 -60.91 -75.31 25.06
N LEU A 831 -61.44 -75.81 26.16
CA LEU A 831 -60.89 -75.56 27.50
C LEU A 831 -59.56 -76.30 27.73
N GLY A 832 -58.67 -75.69 28.50
CA GLY A 832 -57.42 -76.33 28.93
C GLY A 832 -57.66 -77.29 30.10
N ALA A 833 -56.70 -78.16 30.37
CA ALA A 833 -56.74 -79.04 31.53
C ALA A 833 -56.46 -78.25 32.83
N GLY A 834 -57.37 -78.34 33.81
CA GLY A 834 -57.18 -77.77 35.16
C GLY A 834 -57.72 -76.35 35.37
N ASP A 835 -58.46 -75.82 34.40
CA ASP A 835 -59.10 -74.50 34.48
C ASP A 835 -60.27 -74.53 35.48
N ASN A 836 -60.39 -73.53 36.36
CA ASN A 836 -61.47 -73.45 37.36
C ASN A 836 -62.07 -72.03 37.36
N GLY A 837 -63.20 -71.84 36.69
CA GLY A 837 -63.90 -70.55 36.64
C GLY A 837 -63.72 -69.78 35.34
N VAL A 838 -63.50 -70.48 34.23
CA VAL A 838 -63.54 -69.89 32.88
C VAL A 838 -64.98 -69.48 32.56
N THR A 839 -65.16 -68.25 32.06
CA THR A 839 -66.46 -67.76 31.60
C THR A 839 -66.39 -67.61 30.08
N ILE A 840 -67.15 -68.44 29.34
CA ILE A 840 -67.28 -68.30 27.89
C ILE A 840 -68.62 -67.65 27.58
N ALA A 841 -68.58 -66.51 26.90
CA ALA A 841 -69.74 -65.83 26.36
C ALA A 841 -69.76 -65.98 24.83
N LEU A 842 -70.81 -66.61 24.32
CA LEU A 842 -71.09 -66.72 22.87
C LEU A 842 -72.21 -65.74 22.52
N ALA A 843 -71.88 -64.77 21.66
CA ALA A 843 -72.82 -63.76 21.17
C ALA A 843 -73.23 -63.99 19.69
N GLY A 844 -72.61 -64.98 19.03
CA GLY A 844 -72.76 -65.30 17.63
C GLY A 844 -73.80 -66.39 17.33
N SER A 845 -73.69 -67.00 16.15
CA SER A 845 -74.51 -68.13 15.72
C SER A 845 -73.61 -69.20 15.09
N SER A 846 -73.87 -70.49 15.39
CA SER A 846 -73.04 -71.64 14.97
C SER A 846 -71.67 -71.75 15.66
N ASP A 847 -71.62 -71.41 16.95
CA ASP A 847 -70.42 -71.55 17.77
C ASP A 847 -70.30 -72.94 18.40
N ALA A 848 -69.07 -73.41 18.64
CA ALA A 848 -68.80 -74.73 19.22
C ALA A 848 -67.88 -74.65 20.44
N ILE A 849 -68.37 -75.06 21.61
CA ILE A 849 -67.57 -75.13 22.84
C ILE A 849 -67.38 -76.59 23.25
N ASN A 850 -66.12 -76.95 23.53
CA ASN A 850 -65.77 -78.24 24.08
C ASN A 850 -65.32 -78.08 25.55
N ILE A 851 -66.13 -78.61 26.48
CA ILE A 851 -65.93 -78.49 27.93
C ILE A 851 -65.47 -79.84 28.49
N ALA A 852 -64.33 -79.85 29.18
CA ALA A 852 -63.77 -81.04 29.83
C ALA A 852 -63.40 -80.83 31.32
N GLY A 853 -63.68 -79.64 31.88
CA GLY A 853 -63.34 -79.21 33.24
C GLY A 853 -64.51 -79.31 34.24
N ASN A 854 -64.23 -79.00 35.52
CA ASN A 854 -65.22 -79.02 36.61
C ASN A 854 -65.55 -77.57 37.06
N SER A 855 -66.83 -77.26 37.29
CA SER A 855 -67.33 -75.93 37.76
C SER A 855 -67.22 -74.77 36.77
N ASP A 856 -67.20 -75.07 35.48
CA ASP A 856 -67.24 -74.06 34.42
C ASP A 856 -68.65 -73.48 34.25
N THR A 857 -68.76 -72.17 33.99
CA THR A 857 -70.04 -71.50 33.74
C THR A 857 -70.14 -71.11 32.28
N LEU A 858 -71.12 -71.69 31.58
CA LEU A 858 -71.39 -71.43 30.17
C LEU A 858 -72.64 -70.55 30.02
N ASN A 859 -72.52 -69.42 29.33
CA ASN A 859 -73.65 -68.54 29.02
C ASN A 859 -73.85 -68.46 27.50
N LEU A 860 -74.93 -69.05 26.99
CA LEU A 860 -75.28 -69.12 25.57
C LEU A 860 -76.42 -68.14 25.28
N SER A 861 -76.18 -67.18 24.39
CA SER A 861 -77.20 -66.21 23.97
C SER A 861 -77.51 -66.23 22.47
N GLY A 862 -76.75 -67.03 21.71
CA GLY A 862 -76.85 -67.22 20.26
C GLY A 862 -77.86 -68.27 19.81
N ALA A 863 -78.10 -68.35 18.49
CA ALA A 863 -78.97 -69.35 17.88
C ALA A 863 -78.14 -70.40 17.11
N HIS A 864 -78.47 -71.69 17.29
CA HIS A 864 -77.78 -72.86 16.71
C HIS A 864 -76.37 -73.16 17.27
N ASP A 865 -76.10 -72.78 18.51
CA ASP A 865 -74.83 -73.10 19.18
C ASP A 865 -74.78 -74.57 19.64
N VAL A 866 -73.60 -75.18 19.55
CA VAL A 866 -73.37 -76.59 19.93
C VAL A 866 -72.43 -76.65 21.12
N VAL A 867 -72.93 -77.21 22.23
CA VAL A 867 -72.13 -77.54 23.41
C VAL A 867 -71.86 -79.02 23.40
N THR A 868 -70.57 -79.40 23.38
CA THR A 868 -70.16 -80.77 23.63
C THR A 868 -69.47 -80.78 25.00
N VAL A 869 -70.08 -81.47 25.96
CA VAL A 869 -69.49 -81.72 27.28
C VAL A 869 -68.92 -83.13 27.24
N THR A 870 -67.63 -83.26 27.55
CA THR A 870 -66.97 -84.57 27.66
C THR A 870 -65.99 -84.57 28.84
N GLY A 871 -66.33 -85.30 29.89
CA GLY A 871 -65.58 -85.39 31.14
C GLY A 871 -65.82 -86.72 31.85
N SER A 872 -64.90 -87.10 32.74
CA SER A 872 -64.96 -88.38 33.48
C SER A 872 -66.07 -88.44 34.55
N SER A 873 -66.97 -87.45 34.59
CA SER A 873 -68.16 -87.37 35.46
C SER A 873 -69.20 -86.35 34.95
N ASP A 874 -69.48 -86.33 33.64
CA ASP A 874 -70.56 -85.49 33.08
C ASP A 874 -71.95 -85.80 33.64
#